data_AF-Q3A9A2-F1
#
_entry.id   AF-Q3A9A2-F1
#
_cell.length_a   1.000
_cell.length_b   1.000
_cell.length_c   1.000
_cell.angle_alpha   90.00
_cell.angle_beta   90.00
_cell.angle_gamma   90.00
#
_symmetry.space_group_name_H-M   'P 1'
#
loop_
_entity.id
_entity.type
_entity.pdbx_description
1 polymer ?
#
loop_
_entity_poly.entity_id
_entity_poly.type
_entity_poly.pdbx_seq_one_letter_code
_entity_poly.pdbx_strand_id
1 'polypeptide(L)'
;MLKLQKLRFLATVLVLALIFSFVNPGLAAIFASTPKTVDLLEVTDFHGYLKYDTTLNGQPLEQKIAAVLAKKLKDIKASNPNTVILSGGDMFQGTPISNVLRGKPVVEFMNNVGFDAMTLGNHEFDWGLDAVIDYNTNTIKGAKFPLLAANIVYKADNTRPPFFKPYTIIDKNGIKIGVIGLVSTDFPNVIMPAYIAPFKILDPVTTANALIPEVKAAGANIVVILAHMGAFDSTLTKTDIPDNELINLAKNINGADVIFGGHTHTIIAGKVNGIPVAVAQNNGKGFARVTLTLDENNKIVDSTVSFVSIVNDYNTQTPVIDPEVNAIVEAAKAEVGPMFSEVIGRAAFDLTRTQSASPFGDSLLGNWAADVTRKKVGAQIGFANNGGLRTDLKAGNITVGDIFTLMPFDNTIYKLQMKGSTIKKVLEQAVMDGGKGIQVAGLKFEYLPTLPSMSRVTKVTLEDGTPLDDNAVYTVATNNFMATGGDNFTAFKEAVSAEDTFILVRDAFIEDIRSKGTITSQIDNRIKPATDIYKISILATSDLHGNIFPLDYYQNIPYDQGLAKVYTYVKQVRAQNPVILVDNGDTIQGTPLNYYFNMIDTESEYPMMKAMGYMGYDAWTLGNHEFNFGLNTLNRIILDATNEGIAVLSANIVWAKDGRTYVRPYIIKPVNTPFGTVKVGILGLTTKTIPSWENPANYKGLEFKDPIETAKYWIPRMKAQGADYIIVTFHSGEESATDVIPENQVKALATSVDGINAIVAGHTHRNIGMNIYTSPSGNRVIVTQPDRWGRYVSHIDLIFVKDSNGNYKFAGTTSKTVKMDANYPADQELLAVMQPYQDKVLAYTGTKIGTAAGDFLATGITTQDTALMDLVNEVQRYYAKADLSIAAPLSTTAKIYKGDITIQDIMSLYIYENFLYGIKMTGKQLKDWLEWSARYYKQVTSPTDPVVKDPVYNIPDYNLDMLHGATYTIDLTAPVGQRIKNLKVNGKLVKDTDVFKVAINNYRFNGGGGFMAAAGISNTDPSIVYFDSAKEMGDDGQIRSLIIRYIQEKGTIVPKVDNNWRISTTPVEQEKDVEIKPTPNPAPAPQYAVVINLRAYVKANPSASAPTVAVVSGGSRYQIVVKDGSWYKVKVGSIFGYINAKDVLVTTQPEKIVVYKKVKVTSKSGAYIRDKAVDGKVIATVRYGTTLEVIGFAGNRYKVKYGNKTGYIWEKLVS
;
A
#
# COMPACT_ATOMS: atom_id res chain seq x y z
N MET A 1 87.35 14.47 -37.38
CA MET A 1 86.64 14.50 -36.08
C MET A 1 85.13 14.60 -36.28
N LEU A 2 84.48 13.61 -36.91
CA LEU A 2 83.01 13.52 -36.98
C LEU A 2 82.51 12.05 -37.02
N LYS A 3 83.32 11.10 -36.53
CA LYS A 3 83.03 9.65 -36.53
C LYS A 3 83.08 8.98 -35.15
N LEU A 4 83.36 9.72 -34.06
CA LEU A 4 83.40 9.18 -32.69
C LEU A 4 82.16 9.49 -31.82
N GLN A 5 81.18 10.25 -32.33
CA GLN A 5 79.93 10.55 -31.61
C GLN A 5 78.74 9.64 -31.95
N LYS A 6 78.83 8.76 -32.96
CA LYS A 6 77.73 7.83 -33.32
C LYS A 6 77.78 6.44 -32.66
N LEU A 7 78.89 6.04 -32.02
CA LEU A 7 79.01 4.71 -31.40
C LEU A 7 78.62 4.65 -29.91
N ARG A 8 78.59 5.78 -29.19
CA ARG A 8 78.16 5.80 -27.77
C ARG A 8 76.65 5.93 -27.57
N PHE A 9 75.88 6.28 -28.60
CA PHE A 9 74.42 6.36 -28.52
C PHE A 9 73.74 5.01 -28.79
N LEU A 10 74.37 4.11 -29.56
CA LEU A 10 73.77 2.81 -29.93
C LEU A 10 73.91 1.74 -28.83
N ALA A 11 74.95 1.81 -28.01
CA ALA A 11 75.17 0.84 -26.91
C ALA A 11 74.27 1.10 -25.70
N THR A 12 73.88 2.35 -25.44
CA THR A 12 72.97 2.70 -24.34
C THR A 12 71.51 2.33 -24.64
N VAL A 13 71.12 2.30 -25.93
CA VAL A 13 69.77 1.90 -26.34
C VAL A 13 69.56 0.38 -26.32
N LEU A 14 70.60 -0.42 -26.59
CA LEU A 14 70.46 -1.89 -26.55
C LEU A 14 70.42 -2.48 -25.13
N VAL A 15 71.04 -1.84 -24.15
CA VAL A 15 71.06 -2.33 -22.75
C VAL A 15 69.74 -1.99 -22.03
N LEU A 16 69.06 -0.90 -22.40
CA LEU A 16 67.71 -0.58 -21.90
C LEU A 16 66.61 -1.48 -22.49
N ALA A 17 66.84 -2.08 -23.67
CA ALA A 17 65.89 -3.01 -24.30
C ALA A 17 65.93 -4.45 -23.73
N LEU A 18 66.97 -4.82 -22.98
CA LEU A 18 67.17 -6.18 -22.44
C LEU A 18 66.76 -6.33 -20.97
N ILE A 19 66.48 -5.24 -20.25
CA ILE A 19 66.11 -5.26 -18.82
C ILE A 19 64.57 -5.31 -18.62
N PHE A 20 63.76 -5.15 -19.67
CA PHE A 20 62.29 -5.25 -19.59
C PHE A 20 61.70 -6.57 -20.11
N SER A 21 62.53 -7.58 -20.38
CA SER A 21 62.11 -8.83 -21.04
C SER A 21 61.79 -10.00 -20.12
N PHE A 22 61.64 -9.79 -18.81
CA PHE A 22 61.11 -10.81 -17.90
C PHE A 22 60.21 -10.19 -16.83
N VAL A 23 59.02 -10.80 -16.66
CA VAL A 23 57.92 -10.53 -15.70
C VAL A 23 56.83 -9.54 -16.18
N ASN A 24 55.88 -10.01 -17.02
CA ASN A 24 54.46 -10.27 -16.67
C ASN A 24 53.63 -10.61 -17.93
N PRO A 25 52.89 -11.74 -17.99
CA PRO A 25 51.93 -12.00 -19.07
C PRO A 25 50.59 -11.33 -18.71
N GLY A 26 50.35 -10.11 -19.16
CA GLY A 26 49.07 -9.46 -18.88
C GLY A 26 49.06 -7.96 -19.07
N LEU A 27 49.16 -7.51 -20.32
CA LEU A 27 48.68 -6.19 -20.75
C LEU A 27 48.38 -6.29 -22.25
N ALA A 28 47.28 -6.98 -22.55
CA ALA A 28 46.56 -6.70 -23.78
C ALA A 28 45.98 -5.29 -23.66
N ALA A 29 46.21 -4.47 -24.68
CA ALA A 29 45.71 -3.11 -24.77
C ALA A 29 44.20 -3.05 -24.55
N ILE A 30 43.76 -2.32 -23.52
CA ILE A 30 42.38 -1.84 -23.41
C ILE A 30 42.37 -0.48 -24.11
N PHE A 31 42.13 -0.48 -25.42
CA PHE A 31 41.58 0.70 -26.08
C PHE A 31 40.13 0.82 -25.59
N ALA A 32 39.83 1.80 -24.75
CA ALA A 32 38.43 2.14 -24.46
C ALA A 32 37.79 2.59 -25.79
N SER A 33 36.82 1.81 -26.28
CA SER A 33 36.01 2.19 -27.44
C SER A 33 35.22 3.45 -27.11
N THR A 34 35.18 4.42 -28.03
CA THR A 34 34.36 5.63 -27.87
C THR A 34 32.89 5.20 -27.71
N PRO A 35 32.16 5.67 -26.68
CA PRO A 35 30.75 5.31 -26.49
C PRO A 35 29.90 5.63 -27.72
N LYS A 36 29.01 4.72 -28.12
CA LYS A 36 28.09 4.95 -29.25
C LYS A 36 26.89 5.74 -28.73
N THR A 37 26.46 6.76 -29.47
CA THR A 37 25.25 7.53 -29.13
C THR A 37 24.12 7.26 -30.13
N VAL A 38 22.90 7.10 -29.62
CA VAL A 38 21.65 7.00 -30.41
C VAL A 38 20.77 8.20 -30.07
N ASP A 39 20.30 8.91 -31.08
CA ASP A 39 19.32 9.99 -30.91
C ASP A 39 17.93 9.49 -31.34
N LEU A 40 16.97 9.58 -30.42
CA LEU A 40 15.56 9.33 -30.69
C LEU A 40 14.85 10.69 -30.68
N LEU A 41 14.36 11.10 -31.85
CA LEU A 41 13.66 12.37 -32.05
C LEU A 41 12.18 12.09 -32.29
N GLU A 42 11.31 12.81 -31.61
CA GLU A 42 9.87 12.59 -31.71
C GLU A 42 9.11 13.89 -31.94
N VAL A 43 8.20 13.88 -32.93
CA VAL A 43 7.27 14.97 -33.25
C VAL A 43 5.84 14.46 -33.10
N THR A 44 5.07 15.07 -32.20
CA THR A 44 3.66 14.74 -31.94
C THR A 44 2.79 15.99 -32.12
N ASP A 45 1.49 15.78 -32.26
CA ASP A 45 0.46 16.82 -32.21
C ASP A 45 0.76 17.98 -33.20
N PHE A 46 1.27 17.64 -34.39
CA PHE A 46 1.66 18.62 -35.40
C PHE A 46 0.45 19.36 -35.99
N HIS A 47 -0.73 18.74 -35.98
CA HIS A 47 -2.01 19.34 -36.37
C HIS A 47 -2.01 20.07 -37.73
N GLY A 48 -1.21 19.59 -38.68
CA GLY A 48 -1.11 20.18 -40.00
C GLY A 48 -0.46 21.57 -40.06
N TYR A 49 0.30 22.00 -39.05
CA TYR A 49 0.99 23.30 -39.01
C TYR A 49 2.20 23.37 -39.96
N LEU A 50 1.95 23.18 -41.26
CA LEU A 50 2.95 23.29 -42.32
C LEU A 50 3.53 24.71 -42.39
N LYS A 51 2.65 25.70 -42.23
CA LYS A 51 2.96 27.12 -42.11
C LYS A 51 1.91 27.83 -41.25
N TYR A 52 2.20 29.05 -40.84
CA TYR A 52 1.24 29.91 -40.15
C TYR A 52 1.51 31.39 -40.47
N ASP A 53 0.47 32.13 -40.84
CA ASP A 53 0.58 33.56 -41.15
C ASP A 53 0.34 34.38 -39.86
N THR A 54 1.27 35.28 -39.53
CA THR A 54 1.23 36.11 -38.32
C THR A 54 1.93 37.44 -38.54
N THR A 55 2.27 38.16 -37.46
CA THR A 55 3.12 39.35 -37.52
C THR A 55 4.32 39.23 -36.58
N LEU A 56 5.45 39.81 -36.98
CA LEU A 56 6.65 39.98 -36.17
C LEU A 56 6.99 41.46 -36.13
N ASN A 57 6.99 42.08 -34.95
CA ASN A 57 7.20 43.52 -34.77
C ASN A 57 6.28 44.39 -35.66
N GLY A 58 5.02 43.96 -35.82
CA GLY A 58 4.01 44.65 -36.64
C GLY A 58 4.17 44.46 -38.15
N GLN A 59 5.16 43.70 -38.62
CA GLN A 59 5.30 43.33 -40.04
C GLN A 59 4.70 41.95 -40.30
N PRO A 60 4.05 41.71 -41.46
CA PRO A 60 3.58 40.38 -41.83
C PRO A 60 4.72 39.36 -41.86
N LEU A 61 4.50 38.22 -41.21
CA LEU A 61 5.42 37.09 -41.15
C LEU A 61 4.67 35.81 -41.56
N GLU A 62 5.17 35.12 -42.58
CA GLU A 62 4.79 33.73 -42.84
C GLU A 62 5.79 32.82 -42.12
N GLN A 63 5.35 32.13 -41.06
CA GLN A 63 6.16 31.16 -40.34
C GLN A 63 6.26 29.88 -41.15
N LYS A 64 7.48 29.53 -41.58
CA LYS A 64 7.79 28.34 -42.38
C LYS A 64 8.05 27.09 -41.53
N ILE A 65 7.09 26.75 -40.66
CA ILE A 65 7.23 25.80 -39.55
C ILE A 65 7.76 24.43 -40.03
N ALA A 66 7.10 23.76 -40.98
CA ALA A 66 7.53 22.44 -41.46
C ALA A 66 8.94 22.47 -42.08
N ALA A 67 9.25 23.51 -42.86
CA ALA A 67 10.53 23.62 -43.55
C ALA A 67 11.70 23.88 -42.57
N VAL A 68 11.47 24.65 -41.51
CA VAL A 68 12.45 24.85 -40.43
C VAL A 68 12.63 23.57 -39.60
N LEU A 69 11.53 22.91 -39.23
CA LEU A 69 11.57 21.64 -38.50
C LEU A 69 12.33 20.57 -39.28
N ALA A 70 12.05 20.44 -40.58
CA ALA A 70 12.75 19.53 -41.48
C ALA A 70 14.26 19.77 -41.48
N LYS A 71 14.68 21.03 -41.59
CA LYS A 71 16.10 21.40 -41.57
C LYS A 71 16.77 20.95 -40.28
N LYS A 72 16.17 21.23 -39.12
CA LYS A 72 16.71 20.86 -37.81
C LYS A 72 16.85 19.35 -37.63
N LEU A 73 15.81 18.60 -38.00
CA LEU A 73 15.83 17.13 -37.90
C LEU A 73 16.88 16.51 -38.83
N LYS A 74 16.99 17.01 -40.08
CA LYS A 74 18.00 16.55 -41.04
C LYS A 74 19.43 16.89 -40.60
N ASP A 75 19.65 18.06 -40.00
CA ASP A 75 20.96 18.45 -39.48
C ASP A 75 21.41 17.53 -38.34
N ILE A 76 20.50 17.18 -37.42
CA ILE A 76 20.80 16.23 -36.35
C ILE A 76 21.13 14.86 -36.94
N LYS A 77 20.30 14.36 -37.86
CA LYS A 77 20.52 13.08 -38.54
C LYS A 77 21.83 13.04 -39.33
N ALA A 78 22.25 14.15 -39.93
CA ALA A 78 23.54 14.27 -40.61
C ALA A 78 24.71 14.26 -39.62
N SER A 79 24.56 14.90 -38.45
CA SER A 79 25.58 14.93 -37.39
C SER A 79 25.72 13.60 -36.63
N ASN A 80 24.63 12.84 -36.52
CA ASN A 80 24.59 11.53 -35.89
C ASN A 80 23.82 10.52 -36.77
N PRO A 81 24.52 9.67 -37.53
CA PRO A 81 23.89 8.64 -38.37
C PRO A 81 23.02 7.63 -37.61
N ASN A 82 23.20 7.50 -36.29
CA ASN A 82 22.37 6.65 -35.42
C ASN A 82 21.13 7.40 -34.90
N THR A 83 20.52 8.25 -35.73
CA THR A 83 19.29 8.98 -35.40
C THR A 83 18.06 8.25 -35.90
N VAL A 84 17.04 8.14 -35.06
CA VAL A 84 15.69 7.66 -35.38
C VAL A 84 14.70 8.82 -35.20
N ILE A 85 13.84 9.05 -36.19
CA ILE A 85 12.84 10.10 -36.18
C ILE A 85 11.45 9.45 -36.15
N LEU A 86 10.67 9.74 -35.11
CA LEU A 86 9.38 9.13 -34.82
C LEU A 86 8.26 10.17 -34.82
N SER A 87 7.03 9.72 -35.09
CA SER A 87 5.82 10.54 -34.97
C SER A 87 4.88 10.00 -33.90
N GLY A 88 4.60 10.80 -32.88
CA GLY A 88 3.69 10.44 -31.78
C GLY A 88 2.20 10.44 -32.12
N GLY A 89 1.79 10.91 -33.32
CA GLY A 89 0.38 10.96 -33.74
C GLY A 89 -0.20 12.38 -33.70
N ASP A 90 -1.46 12.56 -34.12
CA ASP A 90 -2.15 13.85 -34.31
C ASP A 90 -1.40 14.79 -35.26
N MET A 91 -1.02 14.25 -36.41
CA MET A 91 -0.22 14.98 -37.40
C MET A 91 -1.09 15.81 -38.36
N PHE A 92 -2.34 15.42 -38.61
CA PHE A 92 -3.10 15.92 -39.76
C PHE A 92 -4.06 17.06 -39.47
N GLN A 93 -4.97 16.91 -38.52
CA GLN A 93 -6.08 17.86 -38.39
C GLN A 93 -5.65 19.13 -37.65
N GLY A 94 -5.99 20.31 -38.18
CA GLY A 94 -5.88 21.57 -37.43
C GLY A 94 -5.66 22.84 -38.25
N THR A 95 -5.19 22.73 -39.50
CA THR A 95 -5.04 23.88 -40.41
C THR A 95 -5.87 23.71 -41.69
N PRO A 96 -6.31 24.80 -42.33
CA PRO A 96 -7.12 24.72 -43.55
C PRO A 96 -6.46 23.92 -44.68
N ILE A 97 -5.15 24.08 -44.90
CA ILE A 97 -4.39 23.37 -45.93
C ILE A 97 -4.41 21.86 -45.66
N SER A 98 -4.09 21.46 -44.44
CA SER A 98 -4.06 20.05 -44.07
C SER A 98 -5.45 19.43 -44.07
N ASN A 99 -6.49 20.17 -43.66
CA ASN A 99 -7.85 19.66 -43.60
C ASN A 99 -8.45 19.42 -44.99
N VAL A 100 -8.32 20.38 -45.92
CA VAL A 100 -8.85 20.21 -47.29
C VAL A 100 -8.10 19.12 -48.06
N LEU A 101 -6.79 19.04 -47.87
CA LEU A 101 -5.95 18.03 -48.51
C LEU A 101 -5.81 16.73 -47.68
N ARG A 102 -6.57 16.61 -46.58
CA ARG A 102 -6.64 15.45 -45.67
C ARG A 102 -5.26 14.91 -45.28
N GLY A 103 -4.35 15.78 -44.85
CA GLY A 103 -3.02 15.43 -44.36
C GLY A 103 -1.97 15.10 -45.43
N LYS A 104 -2.32 15.07 -46.73
CA LYS A 104 -1.38 14.67 -47.80
C LYS A 104 -0.05 15.44 -47.78
N PRO A 105 0.00 16.78 -47.68
CA PRO A 105 1.28 17.50 -47.64
C PRO A 105 2.08 17.25 -46.34
N VAL A 106 1.41 16.86 -45.25
CA VAL A 106 2.08 16.45 -44.00
C VAL A 106 2.82 15.13 -44.21
N VAL A 107 2.18 14.15 -44.88
CA VAL A 107 2.82 12.88 -45.25
C VAL A 107 4.01 13.11 -46.19
N GLU A 108 3.89 14.01 -47.17
CA GLU A 108 4.99 14.38 -48.07
C GLU A 108 6.17 15.02 -47.31
N PHE A 109 5.88 15.91 -46.35
CA PHE A 109 6.88 16.46 -45.42
C PHE A 109 7.60 15.35 -44.63
N MET A 110 6.86 14.44 -44.00
CA MET A 110 7.44 13.35 -43.20
C MET A 110 8.28 12.39 -44.06
N ASN A 111 7.81 12.08 -45.26
CA ASN A 111 8.55 11.29 -46.24
C ASN A 111 9.88 11.95 -46.64
N ASN A 112 9.88 13.27 -46.82
CA ASN A 112 11.06 14.03 -47.20
C ASN A 112 12.10 14.12 -46.07
N VAL A 113 11.65 14.27 -44.81
CA VAL A 113 12.53 14.20 -43.62
C VAL A 113 13.07 12.78 -43.40
N GLY A 114 12.28 11.77 -43.77
CA GLY A 114 12.61 10.37 -43.60
C GLY A 114 12.36 9.90 -42.17
N PHE A 115 11.12 10.08 -41.71
CA PHE A 115 10.59 9.48 -40.49
C PHE A 115 10.69 7.94 -40.57
N ASP A 116 11.03 7.30 -39.46
CA ASP A 116 11.27 5.86 -39.40
C ASP A 116 10.02 5.08 -38.94
N ALA A 117 9.10 5.70 -38.18
CA ALA A 117 7.80 5.14 -37.81
C ALA A 117 6.82 6.21 -37.29
N MET A 118 5.53 5.90 -37.31
CA MET A 118 4.45 6.74 -36.77
C MET A 118 3.47 5.90 -35.95
N THR A 119 3.07 6.36 -34.76
CA THR A 119 1.84 5.88 -34.11
C THR A 119 0.65 6.78 -34.45
N LEU A 120 -0.55 6.39 -34.05
CA LEU A 120 -1.78 7.12 -34.38
C LEU A 120 -2.22 7.98 -33.21
N GLY A 121 -2.60 9.21 -33.50
CA GLY A 121 -3.45 10.01 -32.65
C GLY A 121 -4.92 9.90 -33.03
N ASN A 122 -5.77 10.56 -32.25
CA ASN A 122 -7.20 10.59 -32.47
C ASN A 122 -7.59 11.28 -33.78
N HIS A 123 -6.87 12.34 -34.17
CA HIS A 123 -7.17 13.14 -35.35
C HIS A 123 -6.82 12.47 -36.69
N GLU A 124 -6.08 11.36 -36.67
CA GLU A 124 -5.95 10.52 -37.86
C GLU A 124 -7.28 9.85 -38.26
N PHE A 125 -8.29 9.84 -37.37
CA PHE A 125 -9.60 9.25 -37.61
C PHE A 125 -10.69 10.27 -38.02
N ASP A 126 -10.39 11.57 -38.06
CA ASP A 126 -11.38 12.64 -38.21
C ASP A 126 -12.19 12.58 -39.53
N TRP A 127 -11.65 11.93 -40.56
CA TRP A 127 -12.33 11.74 -41.85
C TRP A 127 -12.72 10.27 -42.10
N GLY A 128 -12.58 9.41 -41.10
CA GLY A 128 -12.51 7.96 -41.26
C GLY A 128 -11.18 7.51 -41.87
N LEU A 129 -10.68 6.35 -41.45
CA LEU A 129 -9.38 5.84 -41.90
C LEU A 129 -9.31 5.60 -43.42
N ASP A 130 -10.42 5.21 -44.03
CA ASP A 130 -10.54 4.99 -45.47
C ASP A 130 -10.21 6.25 -46.31
N ALA A 131 -10.47 7.44 -45.77
CA ALA A 131 -10.21 8.70 -46.44
C ALA A 131 -8.72 9.08 -46.47
N VAL A 132 -7.91 8.49 -45.60
CA VAL A 132 -6.50 8.82 -45.40
C VAL A 132 -5.55 7.64 -45.60
N ILE A 133 -6.02 6.42 -45.85
CA ILE A 133 -5.18 5.24 -46.14
C ILE A 133 -4.98 5.02 -47.65
N ASP A 134 -3.79 4.55 -48.05
CA ASP A 134 -3.58 3.95 -49.38
C ASP A 134 -3.81 2.44 -49.30
N TYR A 135 -4.84 1.94 -49.97
CA TYR A 135 -5.19 0.52 -50.00
C TYR A 135 -4.16 -0.37 -50.69
N ASN A 136 -3.30 0.19 -51.55
CA ASN A 136 -2.30 -0.59 -52.28
C ASN A 136 -1.07 -0.94 -51.41
N THR A 137 -0.81 -0.15 -50.37
CA THR A 137 0.38 -0.25 -49.52
C THR A 137 0.07 -0.27 -48.02
N ASN A 138 -1.19 0.00 -47.65
CA ASN A 138 -1.75 -0.17 -46.32
C ASN A 138 -0.97 0.51 -45.19
N THR A 139 -0.63 1.79 -45.30
CA THR A 139 -0.09 2.58 -44.17
C THR A 139 -0.11 4.11 -44.47
N ILE A 140 -1.30 4.74 -44.48
CA ILE A 140 -1.62 6.19 -44.68
C ILE A 140 -1.05 6.82 -45.99
N LYS A 141 -1.94 7.41 -46.80
CA LYS A 141 -1.83 7.51 -48.26
C LYS A 141 -0.49 8.06 -48.78
N GLY A 142 0.38 7.16 -49.26
CA GLY A 142 1.70 7.49 -49.82
C GLY A 142 2.84 7.61 -48.80
N ALA A 143 2.67 7.21 -47.54
CA ALA A 143 3.74 7.22 -46.55
C ALA A 143 4.81 6.15 -46.85
N LYS A 144 6.06 6.47 -46.48
CA LYS A 144 7.24 5.59 -46.64
C LYS A 144 7.72 5.00 -45.32
N PHE A 145 6.88 5.06 -44.28
CA PHE A 145 7.16 4.61 -42.92
C PHE A 145 6.01 3.76 -42.39
N PRO A 146 6.27 2.78 -41.50
CA PRO A 146 5.24 1.95 -40.90
C PRO A 146 4.37 2.73 -39.90
N LEU A 147 3.08 2.40 -39.88
CA LEU A 147 2.14 2.81 -38.84
C LEU A 147 2.07 1.75 -37.75
N LEU A 148 2.14 2.21 -36.51
CA LEU A 148 2.21 1.38 -35.33
C LEU A 148 0.98 1.58 -34.45
N ALA A 149 0.22 0.51 -34.22
CA ALA A 149 -0.90 0.48 -33.29
C ALA A 149 -1.09 -0.96 -32.76
N ALA A 150 -0.48 -1.24 -31.61
CA ALA A 150 -0.50 -2.57 -31.00
C ALA A 150 -1.84 -2.89 -30.33
N ASN A 151 -2.50 -1.87 -29.76
CA ASN A 151 -3.70 -2.00 -28.94
C ASN A 151 -5.01 -1.62 -29.66
N ILE A 152 -5.03 -1.58 -31.00
CA ILE A 152 -6.27 -1.45 -31.79
C ILE A 152 -6.60 -2.80 -32.43
N VAL A 153 -7.80 -3.32 -32.17
CA VAL A 153 -8.31 -4.56 -32.78
C VAL A 153 -9.74 -4.39 -33.29
N TYR A 154 -10.16 -5.20 -34.25
CA TYR A 154 -11.56 -5.27 -34.66
C TYR A 154 -12.42 -5.88 -33.56
N LYS A 155 -13.60 -5.31 -33.30
CA LYS A 155 -14.58 -5.87 -32.36
C LYS A 155 -15.10 -7.24 -32.77
N ALA A 156 -15.15 -7.51 -34.08
CA ALA A 156 -15.75 -8.73 -34.63
C ALA A 156 -14.99 -10.00 -34.22
N ASP A 157 -13.66 -9.95 -34.22
CA ASP A 157 -12.80 -11.14 -34.07
C ASP A 157 -11.53 -10.90 -33.25
N ASN A 158 -11.34 -9.69 -32.69
CA ASN A 158 -10.13 -9.25 -31.99
C ASN A 158 -8.84 -9.33 -32.83
N THR A 159 -8.94 -9.36 -34.16
CA THR A 159 -7.76 -9.28 -35.04
C THR A 159 -7.30 -7.83 -35.19
N ARG A 160 -5.99 -7.64 -35.40
CA ARG A 160 -5.43 -6.30 -35.64
C ARG A 160 -5.72 -5.88 -37.09
N PRO A 161 -6.09 -4.62 -37.35
CA PRO A 161 -6.20 -4.12 -38.70
C PRO A 161 -4.90 -4.34 -39.49
N PRO A 162 -4.96 -4.89 -40.72
CA PRO A 162 -3.77 -5.34 -41.45
C PRO A 162 -2.82 -4.21 -41.86
N PHE A 163 -3.31 -2.96 -41.84
CA PHE A 163 -2.54 -1.75 -42.11
C PHE A 163 -1.82 -1.19 -40.88
N PHE A 164 -1.95 -1.81 -39.70
CA PHE A 164 -1.18 -1.45 -38.51
C PHE A 164 -0.25 -2.58 -38.12
N LYS A 165 1.02 -2.24 -37.88
CA LYS A 165 1.95 -3.16 -37.22
C LYS A 165 1.86 -2.95 -35.70
N PRO A 166 2.03 -4.00 -34.88
CA PRO A 166 2.16 -3.81 -33.44
C PRO A 166 3.47 -3.08 -33.10
N TYR A 167 4.54 -3.44 -33.80
CA TYR A 167 5.86 -2.88 -33.62
C TYR A 167 6.67 -2.96 -34.92
N THR A 168 7.83 -2.29 -34.94
CA THR A 168 8.85 -2.43 -35.98
C THR A 168 10.25 -2.48 -35.35
N ILE A 169 11.23 -3.02 -36.07
CA ILE A 169 12.64 -2.99 -35.68
C ILE A 169 13.41 -2.15 -36.69
N ILE A 170 14.04 -1.10 -36.20
CA ILE A 170 14.86 -0.18 -36.98
C ILE A 170 16.32 -0.51 -36.69
N ASP A 171 17.10 -0.81 -37.73
CA ASP A 171 18.54 -1.04 -37.62
C ASP A 171 19.30 0.23 -37.99
N LYS A 172 20.12 0.74 -37.05
CA LYS A 172 21.09 1.80 -37.30
C LYS A 172 22.48 1.28 -36.97
N ASN A 173 23.24 0.94 -38.01
CA ASN A 173 24.63 0.49 -37.90
C ASN A 173 24.82 -0.69 -36.91
N GLY A 174 23.89 -1.66 -36.92
CA GLY A 174 23.91 -2.83 -36.05
C GLY A 174 23.29 -2.60 -34.67
N ILE A 175 22.70 -1.43 -34.41
CA ILE A 175 21.90 -1.14 -33.23
C ILE A 175 20.43 -1.31 -33.62
N LYS A 176 19.78 -2.34 -33.06
CA LYS A 176 18.38 -2.67 -33.34
C LYS A 176 17.46 -1.99 -32.33
N ILE A 177 16.59 -1.12 -32.81
CA ILE A 177 15.66 -0.32 -32.00
C ILE A 177 14.25 -0.82 -32.29
N GLY A 178 13.64 -1.51 -31.33
CA GLY A 178 12.25 -1.96 -31.42
C GLY A 178 11.31 -0.84 -31.00
N VAL A 179 10.34 -0.49 -31.84
CA VAL A 179 9.36 0.57 -31.56
C VAL A 179 7.96 -0.04 -31.52
N ILE A 180 7.27 0.08 -30.38
CA ILE A 180 5.89 -0.39 -30.18
C ILE A 180 4.96 0.83 -30.19
N GLY A 181 3.91 0.79 -31.03
CA GLY A 181 2.93 1.87 -31.12
C GLY A 181 1.71 1.63 -30.24
N LEU A 182 1.22 2.64 -29.52
CA LEU A 182 0.03 2.54 -28.66
C LEU A 182 -0.84 3.78 -28.80
N VAL A 183 -2.15 3.60 -28.60
CA VAL A 183 -3.11 4.70 -28.56
C VAL A 183 -3.82 4.79 -27.22
N SER A 184 -4.31 5.99 -26.88
CA SER A 184 -5.04 6.24 -25.63
C SER A 184 -6.35 5.45 -25.55
N THR A 185 -6.66 4.98 -24.34
CA THR A 185 -7.95 4.41 -23.96
C THR A 185 -9.09 5.43 -23.97
N ASP A 186 -8.79 6.73 -24.05
CA ASP A 186 -9.77 7.81 -24.19
C ASP A 186 -10.25 8.02 -25.64
N PHE A 187 -9.63 7.35 -26.62
CA PHE A 187 -10.03 7.39 -28.05
C PHE A 187 -11.54 7.28 -28.27
N PRO A 188 -12.29 6.40 -27.57
CA PRO A 188 -13.74 6.31 -27.68
C PRO A 188 -14.53 7.59 -27.37
N ASN A 189 -13.95 8.52 -26.62
CA ASN A 189 -14.61 9.73 -26.15
C ASN A 189 -14.22 10.98 -26.96
N VAL A 190 -13.09 10.93 -27.67
CA VAL A 190 -12.50 12.07 -28.39
C VAL A 190 -12.55 11.92 -29.91
N ILE A 191 -12.94 10.75 -30.42
CA ILE A 191 -13.16 10.49 -31.86
C ILE A 191 -14.66 10.37 -32.13
N MET A 192 -15.09 10.76 -33.33
CA MET A 192 -16.46 10.52 -33.80
C MET A 192 -16.81 9.02 -33.65
N PRO A 193 -17.86 8.66 -32.86
CA PRO A 193 -18.16 7.25 -32.56
C PRO A 193 -18.34 6.37 -33.81
N ALA A 194 -18.84 6.93 -34.91
CA ALA A 194 -19.01 6.23 -36.18
C ALA A 194 -17.69 5.74 -36.78
N TYR A 195 -16.60 6.51 -36.68
CA TYR A 195 -15.31 6.17 -37.31
C TYR A 195 -14.50 5.13 -36.54
N ILE A 196 -14.87 4.88 -35.28
CA ILE A 196 -14.26 3.86 -34.43
C ILE A 196 -15.23 2.73 -34.06
N ALA A 197 -16.46 2.77 -34.57
CA ALA A 197 -17.47 1.75 -34.36
C ALA A 197 -16.95 0.31 -34.54
N PRO A 198 -16.12 -0.02 -35.56
CA PRO A 198 -15.62 -1.38 -35.74
C PRO A 198 -14.44 -1.75 -34.83
N PHE A 199 -13.81 -0.81 -34.11
CA PHE A 199 -12.58 -1.03 -33.37
C PHE A 199 -12.77 -1.06 -31.85
N LYS A 200 -11.99 -1.89 -31.17
CA LYS A 200 -11.83 -1.93 -29.71
C LYS A 200 -10.39 -1.54 -29.38
N ILE A 201 -10.25 -0.67 -28.36
CA ILE A 201 -8.94 -0.30 -27.80
C ILE A 201 -8.64 -1.23 -26.63
N LEU A 202 -7.49 -1.91 -26.67
CA LEU A 202 -7.01 -2.77 -25.60
C LEU A 202 -6.21 -1.96 -24.57
N ASP A 203 -6.09 -2.50 -23.36
CA ASP A 203 -5.29 -1.89 -22.30
C ASP A 203 -3.82 -1.74 -22.74
N PRO A 204 -3.27 -0.52 -22.74
CA PRO A 204 -1.95 -0.25 -23.29
C PRO A 204 -0.83 -0.87 -22.45
N VAL A 205 -0.97 -0.95 -21.12
CA VAL A 205 0.04 -1.54 -20.22
C VAL A 205 0.19 -3.03 -20.49
N THR A 206 -0.93 -3.75 -20.49
CA THR A 206 -0.98 -5.20 -20.72
C THR A 206 -0.50 -5.52 -22.14
N THR A 207 -0.93 -4.73 -23.12
CA THR A 207 -0.52 -4.90 -24.53
C THR A 207 0.99 -4.71 -24.71
N ALA A 208 1.56 -3.64 -24.13
CA ALA A 208 2.99 -3.37 -24.22
C ALA A 208 3.81 -4.46 -23.52
N ASN A 209 3.45 -4.82 -22.28
CA ASN A 209 4.15 -5.86 -21.51
C ASN A 209 4.13 -7.24 -22.18
N ALA A 210 3.07 -7.55 -22.95
CA ALA A 210 3.01 -8.78 -23.73
C ALA A 210 3.96 -8.75 -24.96
N LEU A 211 4.15 -7.59 -25.59
CA LEU A 211 4.96 -7.45 -26.80
C LEU A 211 6.46 -7.21 -26.53
N ILE A 212 6.82 -6.60 -25.40
CA ILE A 212 8.24 -6.30 -25.08
C ILE A 212 9.13 -7.57 -25.14
N PRO A 213 8.74 -8.73 -24.58
CA PRO A 213 9.52 -9.96 -24.71
C PRO A 213 9.69 -10.41 -26.16
N GLU A 214 8.65 -10.27 -26.98
CA GLU A 214 8.70 -10.62 -28.41
C GLU A 214 9.66 -9.71 -29.17
N VAL A 215 9.59 -8.40 -28.93
CA VAL A 215 10.49 -7.39 -29.54
C VAL A 215 11.95 -7.65 -29.15
N LYS A 216 12.21 -8.01 -27.89
CA LYS A 216 13.55 -8.41 -27.42
C LYS A 216 14.01 -9.72 -28.05
N ALA A 217 13.13 -10.72 -28.16
CA ALA A 217 13.44 -11.99 -28.81
C ALA A 217 13.76 -11.83 -30.31
N ALA A 218 13.13 -10.84 -30.96
CA ALA A 218 13.44 -10.44 -32.33
C ALA A 218 14.77 -9.65 -32.46
N GLY A 219 15.49 -9.45 -31.35
CA GLY A 219 16.86 -8.94 -31.30
C GLY A 219 17.00 -7.44 -31.05
N ALA A 220 15.95 -6.76 -30.56
CA ALA A 220 16.06 -5.34 -30.20
C ALA A 220 17.06 -5.13 -29.04
N ASN A 221 17.98 -4.19 -29.23
CA ASN A 221 18.88 -3.68 -28.19
C ASN A 221 18.20 -2.62 -27.32
N ILE A 222 17.31 -1.83 -27.93
CA ILE A 222 16.57 -0.73 -27.29
C ILE A 222 15.08 -0.93 -27.62
N VAL A 223 14.21 -0.79 -26.62
CA VAL A 223 12.76 -0.86 -26.77
C VAL A 223 12.13 0.51 -26.49
N VAL A 224 11.52 1.08 -27.51
CA VAL A 224 10.83 2.38 -27.47
C VAL A 224 9.33 2.15 -27.50
N ILE A 225 8.62 2.80 -26.58
CA ILE A 225 7.16 2.92 -26.65
C ILE A 225 6.82 4.27 -27.26
N LEU A 226 6.08 4.25 -28.36
CA LEU A 226 5.57 5.42 -29.05
C LEU A 226 4.06 5.44 -28.83
N ALA A 227 3.60 6.20 -27.84
CA ALA A 227 2.21 6.20 -27.40
C ALA A 227 1.55 7.55 -27.62
N HIS A 228 0.36 7.58 -28.24
CA HIS A 228 -0.44 8.80 -28.28
C HIS A 228 -1.29 8.92 -27.00
N MET A 229 -0.60 9.16 -25.88
CA MET A 229 -1.13 9.25 -24.53
C MET A 229 -0.47 10.42 -23.82
N GLY A 230 -1.23 11.16 -23.01
CA GLY A 230 -0.76 12.42 -22.46
C GLY A 230 -0.55 12.46 -20.95
N ALA A 231 0.13 13.51 -20.50
CA ALA A 231 0.37 13.86 -19.11
C ALA A 231 0.27 15.37 -18.91
N PHE A 232 -0.23 15.81 -17.73
CA PHE A 232 -0.53 17.22 -17.47
C PHE A 232 0.50 17.95 -16.60
N ASP A 233 1.37 17.23 -15.88
CA ASP A 233 2.38 17.82 -14.99
C ASP A 233 3.78 17.79 -15.62
N SER A 234 4.30 18.98 -15.94
CA SER A 234 5.65 19.16 -16.48
C SER A 234 6.79 18.83 -15.51
N THR A 235 6.50 18.62 -14.21
CA THR A 235 7.51 18.38 -13.16
C THR A 235 7.61 16.90 -12.75
N LEU A 236 8.33 16.10 -13.54
CA LEU A 236 8.58 14.67 -13.25
C LEU A 236 9.61 14.41 -12.14
N THR A 237 9.89 15.38 -11.26
CA THR A 237 10.94 15.29 -10.21
C THR A 237 10.40 15.02 -8.80
N LYS A 238 9.07 14.87 -8.63
CA LYS A 238 8.42 14.64 -7.33
C LYS A 238 8.11 13.15 -7.14
N THR A 239 8.09 12.69 -5.89
CA THR A 239 7.67 11.32 -5.52
C THR A 239 6.15 11.09 -5.67
N ASP A 240 5.36 12.16 -5.74
CA ASP A 240 3.90 12.13 -5.87
C ASP A 240 3.45 12.76 -7.20
N ILE A 241 3.83 12.15 -8.33
CA ILE A 241 3.34 12.56 -9.66
C ILE A 241 1.87 12.10 -9.80
N PRO A 242 0.91 13.00 -10.10
CA PRO A 242 -0.49 12.63 -10.31
C PRO A 242 -0.64 11.54 -11.37
N ASP A 243 -1.43 10.49 -11.06
CA ASP A 243 -1.69 9.40 -11.99
C ASP A 243 -2.53 9.89 -13.17
N ASN A 244 -1.90 9.99 -14.34
CA ASN A 244 -2.53 10.17 -15.63
C ASN A 244 -2.06 9.06 -16.58
N GLU A 245 -2.69 8.94 -17.75
CA GLU A 245 -2.58 7.76 -18.60
C GLU A 245 -1.13 7.40 -19.00
N LEU A 246 -0.35 8.39 -19.43
CA LEU A 246 1.05 8.20 -19.83
C LEU A 246 1.95 7.87 -18.62
N ILE A 247 1.72 8.51 -17.48
CA ILE A 247 2.49 8.25 -16.24
C ILE A 247 2.15 6.87 -15.69
N ASN A 248 0.88 6.45 -15.74
CA ASN A 248 0.44 5.12 -15.37
C ASN A 248 1.08 4.05 -16.26
N LEU A 249 1.16 4.29 -17.58
CA LEU A 249 1.90 3.42 -18.49
C LEU A 249 3.36 3.31 -18.06
N ALA A 250 4.04 4.43 -17.83
CA ALA A 250 5.45 4.45 -17.44
C ALA A 250 5.73 3.79 -16.08
N LYS A 251 4.81 3.89 -15.11
CA LYS A 251 4.92 3.25 -13.79
C LYS A 251 4.80 1.72 -13.86
N ASN A 252 3.98 1.20 -14.77
CA ASN A 252 3.57 -0.22 -14.78
C ASN A 252 4.15 -1.03 -15.95
N ILE A 253 4.94 -0.40 -16.83
CA ILE A 253 5.60 -1.08 -17.93
C ILE A 253 6.93 -1.70 -17.50
N ASN A 254 7.20 -2.92 -17.99
CA ASN A 254 8.37 -3.69 -17.62
C ASN A 254 9.29 -3.88 -18.84
N GLY A 255 10.45 -3.25 -18.79
CA GLY A 255 11.52 -3.49 -19.77
C GLY A 255 11.47 -2.67 -21.04
N ALA A 256 10.73 -1.56 -21.06
CA ALA A 256 10.90 -0.48 -22.03
C ALA A 256 12.07 0.43 -21.63
N ASP A 257 12.76 0.99 -22.62
CA ASP A 257 13.93 1.85 -22.40
C ASP A 257 13.60 3.34 -22.59
N VAL A 258 12.61 3.68 -23.42
CA VAL A 258 12.16 5.06 -23.68
C VAL A 258 10.66 5.07 -23.95
N ILE A 259 9.96 6.11 -23.48
CA ILE A 259 8.53 6.31 -23.74
C ILE A 259 8.32 7.73 -24.29
N PHE A 260 7.68 7.82 -25.45
CA PHE A 260 7.16 9.07 -25.99
C PHE A 260 5.63 9.09 -25.88
N GLY A 261 5.10 10.24 -25.48
CA GLY A 261 3.67 10.55 -25.35
C GLY A 261 3.19 11.61 -26.35
N GLY A 262 1.92 12.01 -26.24
CA GLY A 262 1.25 13.00 -27.10
C GLY A 262 -0.05 13.53 -26.47
N HIS A 263 -1.04 13.91 -27.29
CA HIS A 263 -2.46 14.14 -26.96
C HIS A 263 -2.77 15.38 -26.10
N THR A 264 -1.91 15.70 -25.15
CA THR A 264 -2.15 16.74 -24.12
C THR A 264 -1.47 18.07 -24.45
N HIS A 265 -0.63 18.10 -25.49
CA HIS A 265 0.12 19.27 -25.96
C HIS A 265 1.06 19.87 -24.91
N THR A 266 1.41 19.09 -23.89
CA THR A 266 2.29 19.52 -22.80
C THR A 266 3.74 19.34 -23.18
N ILE A 267 4.62 20.03 -22.45
CA ILE A 267 6.05 19.77 -22.50
C ILE A 267 6.38 18.86 -21.33
N ILE A 268 6.74 17.62 -21.64
CA ILE A 268 7.23 16.64 -20.65
C ILE A 268 8.64 16.25 -21.07
N ALA A 269 9.58 16.29 -20.14
CA ALA A 269 10.93 15.76 -20.32
C ALA A 269 11.51 15.36 -18.96
N GLY A 270 11.53 14.08 -18.66
CA GLY A 270 12.02 13.57 -17.38
C GLY A 270 12.09 12.06 -17.32
N LYS A 271 12.28 11.48 -16.13
CA LYS A 271 12.34 10.03 -15.94
C LYS A 271 11.26 9.57 -14.97
N VAL A 272 10.59 8.47 -15.30
CA VAL A 272 9.66 7.75 -14.43
C VAL A 272 10.18 6.33 -14.26
N ASN A 273 10.40 5.88 -13.02
CA ASN A 273 11.06 4.61 -12.72
C ASN A 273 12.39 4.41 -13.46
N GLY A 274 13.15 5.51 -13.65
CA GLY A 274 14.42 5.50 -14.39
C GLY A 274 14.30 5.50 -15.92
N ILE A 275 13.09 5.37 -16.47
CA ILE A 275 12.80 5.37 -17.91
C ILE A 275 12.59 6.83 -18.38
N PRO A 276 13.31 7.32 -19.39
CA PRO A 276 13.01 8.58 -20.07
C PRO A 276 11.58 8.63 -20.63
N VAL A 277 10.83 9.66 -20.24
CA VAL A 277 9.48 9.97 -20.72
C VAL A 277 9.46 11.39 -21.29
N ALA A 278 8.91 11.54 -22.49
CA ALA A 278 8.79 12.85 -23.13
C ALA A 278 7.50 13.06 -23.92
N VAL A 279 7.07 14.33 -24.01
CA VAL A 279 5.97 14.83 -24.84
C VAL A 279 6.42 16.16 -25.45
N ALA A 280 6.28 16.30 -26.78
CA ALA A 280 6.91 17.36 -27.56
C ALA A 280 6.00 18.57 -27.87
N GLN A 281 5.15 18.99 -26.93
CA GLN A 281 4.19 20.06 -27.16
C GLN A 281 3.28 19.78 -28.38
N ASN A 282 3.07 20.76 -29.28
CA ASN A 282 2.16 20.69 -30.42
C ASN A 282 2.52 21.71 -31.52
N ASN A 283 1.83 21.65 -32.66
CA ASN A 283 1.87 22.58 -33.79
C ASN A 283 3.28 22.79 -34.42
N GLY A 284 4.16 21.79 -34.29
CA GLY A 284 5.53 21.89 -34.82
C GLY A 284 6.41 22.91 -34.10
N LYS A 285 6.08 23.30 -32.86
CA LYS A 285 6.90 24.23 -32.05
C LYS A 285 8.26 23.65 -31.66
N GLY A 286 8.42 22.33 -31.73
CA GLY A 286 9.64 21.62 -31.35
C GLY A 286 9.51 20.11 -31.55
N PHE A 287 10.46 19.39 -30.96
CA PHE A 287 10.47 17.92 -30.92
C PHE A 287 11.08 17.45 -29.59
N ALA A 288 10.69 16.27 -29.12
CA ALA A 288 11.33 15.61 -28.00
C ALA A 288 12.62 14.94 -28.47
N ARG A 289 13.69 15.03 -27.67
CA ARG A 289 14.97 14.38 -27.94
C ARG A 289 15.38 13.54 -26.74
N VAL A 290 15.54 12.24 -26.98
CA VAL A 290 16.19 11.32 -26.05
C VAL A 290 17.50 10.86 -26.67
N THR A 291 18.61 11.12 -25.98
CA THR A 291 19.93 10.65 -26.39
C THR A 291 20.35 9.52 -25.47
N LEU A 292 20.63 8.35 -26.04
CA LEU A 292 21.09 7.17 -25.33
C LEU A 292 22.58 6.96 -25.61
N THR A 293 23.35 6.76 -24.54
CA THR A 293 24.75 6.36 -24.64
C THR A 293 24.83 4.85 -24.44
N LEU A 294 25.48 4.15 -25.36
CA LEU A 294 25.62 2.70 -25.37
C LEU A 294 27.07 2.27 -25.16
N ASP A 295 27.24 1.12 -24.51
CA ASP A 295 28.52 0.41 -24.43
C ASP A 295 28.83 -0.38 -25.72
N GLU A 296 29.95 -1.09 -25.72
CA GLU A 296 30.41 -1.91 -26.83
C GLU A 296 29.46 -3.06 -27.23
N ASN A 297 28.59 -3.49 -26.30
CA ASN A 297 27.58 -4.54 -26.49
C ASN A 297 26.20 -3.95 -26.84
N ASN A 298 26.14 -2.66 -27.20
CA ASN A 298 24.92 -1.90 -27.48
C ASN A 298 23.95 -1.82 -26.28
N LYS A 299 24.44 -1.96 -25.05
CA LYS A 299 23.62 -1.80 -23.84
C LYS A 299 23.63 -0.34 -23.40
N ILE A 300 22.48 0.18 -22.99
CA ILE A 300 22.33 1.55 -22.49
C ILE A 300 23.07 1.71 -21.16
N VAL A 301 23.97 2.70 -21.11
CA VAL A 301 24.72 3.09 -19.91
C VAL A 301 24.33 4.46 -19.37
N ASP A 302 23.80 5.34 -20.23
CA ASP A 302 23.25 6.63 -19.82
C ASP A 302 22.16 7.12 -20.77
N SER A 303 21.30 8.02 -20.29
CA SER A 303 20.22 8.62 -21.08
C SER A 303 19.90 10.06 -20.64
N THR A 304 19.78 10.94 -21.63
CA THR A 304 19.30 12.32 -21.45
C THR A 304 18.00 12.54 -22.22
N VAL A 305 17.10 13.34 -21.67
CA VAL A 305 15.80 13.67 -22.27
C VAL A 305 15.56 15.17 -22.23
N SER A 306 15.06 15.75 -23.33
CA SER A 306 14.82 17.18 -23.45
C SER A 306 13.74 17.48 -24.48
N PHE A 307 13.10 18.65 -24.36
CA PHE A 307 12.31 19.26 -25.42
C PHE A 307 13.17 20.30 -26.16
N VAL A 308 13.23 20.20 -27.48
CA VAL A 308 13.97 21.14 -28.33
C VAL A 308 12.98 22.05 -29.04
N SER A 309 12.85 23.29 -28.54
CA SER A 309 12.04 24.33 -29.18
C SER A 309 12.71 24.84 -30.44
N ILE A 310 11.93 25.01 -31.50
CA ILE A 310 12.34 25.65 -32.76
C ILE A 310 11.57 26.95 -33.03
N VAL A 311 10.80 27.43 -32.06
CA VAL A 311 9.93 28.63 -32.20
C VAL A 311 10.71 29.83 -32.70
N ASN A 312 11.90 30.07 -32.15
CA ASN A 312 12.74 31.19 -32.54
C ASN A 312 13.36 31.02 -33.93
N ASP A 313 13.50 29.78 -34.42
CA ASP A 313 14.10 29.49 -35.72
C ASP A 313 13.14 29.85 -36.88
N TYR A 314 11.82 29.76 -36.66
CA TYR A 314 10.81 30.17 -37.64
C TYR A 314 10.18 31.54 -37.36
N ASN A 315 10.35 32.11 -36.16
CA ASN A 315 9.92 33.47 -35.80
C ASN A 315 10.92 34.54 -36.24
N THR A 316 11.28 34.52 -37.52
CA THR A 316 12.23 35.47 -38.10
C THR A 316 11.90 35.68 -39.57
N GLN A 317 12.26 36.85 -40.10
CA GLN A 317 11.98 37.19 -41.50
C GLN A 317 12.79 36.34 -42.50
N THR A 318 13.94 35.82 -42.07
CA THR A 318 14.86 35.04 -42.91
C THR A 318 15.20 33.70 -42.25
N PRO A 319 14.23 32.78 -42.12
CA PRO A 319 14.46 31.50 -41.47
C PRO A 319 15.37 30.61 -42.33
N VAL A 320 16.20 29.80 -41.68
CA VAL A 320 16.97 28.75 -42.36
C VAL A 320 16.05 27.55 -42.54
N ILE A 321 15.78 27.18 -43.80
CA ILE A 321 14.76 26.20 -44.17
C ILE A 321 15.32 25.03 -44.97
N ASP A 322 14.57 23.93 -45.00
CA ASP A 322 14.71 22.90 -46.01
C ASP A 322 13.97 23.32 -47.30
N PRO A 323 14.67 23.46 -48.45
CA PRO A 323 14.05 23.99 -49.67
C PRO A 323 13.05 23.02 -50.30
N GLU A 324 13.22 21.71 -50.15
CA GLU A 324 12.32 20.70 -50.72
C GLU A 324 11.01 20.65 -49.95
N VAL A 325 11.06 20.67 -48.61
CA VAL A 325 9.87 20.76 -47.77
C VAL A 325 9.15 22.09 -48.00
N ASN A 326 9.86 23.20 -48.15
CA ASN A 326 9.22 24.47 -48.48
C ASN A 326 8.46 24.41 -49.82
N ALA A 327 8.99 23.73 -50.83
CA ALA A 327 8.31 23.56 -52.11
C ALA A 327 7.00 22.76 -51.98
N ILE A 328 6.97 21.72 -51.13
CA ILE A 328 5.74 20.96 -50.80
C ILE A 328 4.68 21.90 -50.19
N VAL A 329 5.08 22.75 -49.24
CA VAL A 329 4.17 23.68 -48.56
C VAL A 329 3.61 24.72 -49.54
N GLU A 330 4.45 25.31 -50.41
CA GLU A 330 4.00 26.30 -51.40
C GLU A 330 3.06 25.69 -52.44
N ALA A 331 3.31 24.45 -52.89
CA ALA A 331 2.42 23.77 -53.83
C ALA A 331 1.04 23.53 -53.22
N ALA A 332 0.98 23.04 -51.98
CA ALA A 332 -0.26 22.83 -51.25
C ALA A 332 -1.03 24.15 -51.04
N LYS A 333 -0.32 25.23 -50.70
CA LYS A 333 -0.90 26.57 -50.55
C LYS A 333 -1.49 27.10 -51.87
N ALA A 334 -0.82 26.88 -53.00
CA ALA A 334 -1.32 27.31 -54.31
C ALA A 334 -2.62 26.58 -54.70
N GLU A 335 -2.77 25.31 -54.29
CA GLU A 335 -3.96 24.49 -54.60
C GLU A 335 -5.23 24.99 -53.88
N VAL A 336 -5.12 25.44 -52.62
CA VAL A 336 -6.28 25.77 -51.77
C VAL A 336 -6.39 27.27 -51.41
N GLY A 337 -5.36 28.07 -51.68
CA GLY A 337 -5.24 29.47 -51.26
C GLY A 337 -6.37 30.41 -51.70
N PRO A 338 -6.89 30.33 -52.95
CA PRO A 338 -8.00 31.17 -53.39
C PRO A 338 -9.29 30.98 -52.58
N MET A 339 -9.56 29.77 -52.09
CA MET A 339 -10.75 29.45 -51.30
C MET A 339 -10.70 30.11 -49.91
N PHE A 340 -9.51 30.14 -49.27
CA PHE A 340 -9.39 30.60 -47.89
C PHE A 340 -9.23 32.10 -47.73
N SER A 341 -8.84 32.81 -48.78
CA SER A 341 -8.59 34.26 -48.74
C SER A 341 -9.86 35.11 -48.91
N GLU A 342 -11.00 34.50 -49.20
CA GLU A 342 -12.28 35.20 -49.36
C GLU A 342 -12.73 35.82 -48.02
N VAL A 343 -12.87 37.14 -47.99
CA VAL A 343 -13.48 37.88 -46.87
C VAL A 343 -15.01 37.73 -46.93
N ILE A 344 -15.59 37.13 -45.89
CA ILE A 344 -17.03 36.81 -45.81
C ILE A 344 -17.80 37.74 -44.87
N GLY A 345 -17.11 38.56 -44.09
CA GLY A 345 -17.69 39.54 -43.18
C GLY A 345 -16.64 40.14 -42.24
N ARG A 346 -17.06 40.67 -41.11
CA ARG A 346 -16.16 41.23 -40.09
C ARG A 346 -16.62 40.95 -38.65
N ALA A 347 -15.69 40.82 -37.71
CA ALA A 347 -15.97 40.84 -36.27
C ALA A 347 -15.84 42.28 -35.76
N ALA A 348 -16.83 42.76 -35.00
CA ALA A 348 -16.80 44.12 -34.44
C ALA A 348 -15.68 44.32 -33.39
N PHE A 349 -15.32 43.25 -32.69
CA PHE A 349 -14.28 43.15 -31.67
C PHE A 349 -13.82 41.70 -31.58
N ASP A 350 -12.75 41.43 -30.82
CA ASP A 350 -12.26 40.06 -30.59
C ASP A 350 -13.36 39.19 -29.95
N LEU A 351 -13.81 38.15 -30.67
CA LEU A 351 -14.68 37.12 -30.15
C LEU A 351 -13.81 35.98 -29.63
N THR A 352 -13.62 35.95 -28.32
CA THR A 352 -12.69 35.02 -27.66
C THR A 352 -13.41 33.81 -27.05
N ARG A 353 -12.68 32.70 -26.90
CA ARG A 353 -13.09 31.51 -26.16
C ARG A 353 -12.82 31.61 -24.66
N THR A 354 -12.31 32.76 -24.20
CA THR A 354 -12.05 33.00 -22.78
C THR A 354 -13.35 32.91 -22.00
N GLN A 355 -13.40 32.02 -21.02
CA GLN A 355 -14.56 31.83 -20.17
C GLN A 355 -14.70 32.99 -19.18
N SER A 356 -15.93 33.46 -18.96
CA SER A 356 -16.26 34.53 -18.02
C SER A 356 -16.08 34.15 -16.55
N ALA A 357 -16.00 32.84 -16.25
CA ALA A 357 -15.84 32.30 -14.90
C ALA A 357 -15.03 30.98 -14.89
N SER A 358 -14.55 30.60 -13.70
CA SER A 358 -13.83 29.34 -13.45
C SER A 358 -14.57 28.49 -12.39
N PRO A 359 -14.67 27.16 -12.52
CA PRO A 359 -14.06 26.31 -13.57
C PRO A 359 -14.63 26.50 -14.99
N PHE A 360 -15.90 26.90 -15.12
CA PHE A 360 -16.56 27.13 -16.41
C PHE A 360 -17.47 28.35 -16.35
N GLY A 361 -17.49 29.11 -17.44
CA GLY A 361 -18.39 30.25 -17.68
C GLY A 361 -18.89 30.21 -19.12
N ASP A 362 -19.51 31.30 -19.57
CA ASP A 362 -19.80 31.55 -20.98
C ASP A 362 -18.66 32.35 -21.64
N SER A 363 -18.53 32.24 -22.95
CA SER A 363 -17.54 32.97 -23.75
C SER A 363 -18.23 33.73 -24.88
N LEU A 364 -17.62 34.82 -25.35
CA LEU A 364 -18.18 35.61 -26.45
C LEU A 364 -18.36 34.74 -27.71
N LEU A 365 -17.34 33.97 -28.04
CA LEU A 365 -17.37 33.11 -29.23
C LEU A 365 -18.31 31.92 -29.05
N GLY A 366 -18.33 31.31 -27.87
CA GLY A 366 -19.21 30.20 -27.55
C GLY A 366 -20.69 30.58 -27.56
N ASN A 367 -21.04 31.75 -27.02
CA ASN A 367 -22.40 32.28 -27.06
C ASN A 367 -22.88 32.47 -28.51
N TRP A 368 -22.04 33.06 -29.36
CA TRP A 368 -22.35 33.20 -30.79
C TRP A 368 -22.48 31.84 -31.49
N ALA A 369 -21.55 30.91 -31.26
CA ALA A 369 -21.57 29.59 -31.88
C ALA A 369 -22.83 28.78 -31.51
N ALA A 370 -23.21 28.78 -30.22
CA ALA A 370 -24.43 28.13 -29.76
C ALA A 370 -25.69 28.81 -30.33
N ASP A 371 -25.67 30.14 -30.45
CA ASP A 371 -26.76 30.91 -31.06
C ASP A 371 -26.96 30.59 -32.54
N VAL A 372 -25.88 30.56 -33.33
CA VAL A 372 -25.94 30.23 -34.75
C VAL A 372 -26.45 28.81 -34.95
N THR A 373 -25.90 27.85 -34.18
CA THR A 373 -26.31 26.45 -34.22
C THR A 373 -27.81 26.29 -33.89
N ARG A 374 -28.29 26.98 -32.83
CA ARG A 374 -29.71 27.03 -32.45
C ARG A 374 -30.59 27.59 -33.56
N LYS A 375 -30.22 28.76 -34.09
CA LYS A 375 -31.04 29.52 -35.05
C LYS A 375 -31.11 28.84 -36.41
N LYS A 376 -30.01 28.22 -36.87
CA LYS A 376 -29.95 27.57 -38.19
C LYS A 376 -31.03 26.50 -38.38
N VAL A 377 -31.41 25.81 -37.30
CA VAL A 377 -32.42 24.73 -37.34
C VAL A 377 -33.71 25.08 -36.58
N GLY A 378 -33.85 26.33 -36.11
CA GLY A 378 -35.02 26.80 -35.37
C GLY A 378 -35.30 26.00 -34.09
N ALA A 379 -34.26 25.71 -33.29
CA ALA A 379 -34.42 25.06 -31.99
C ALA A 379 -34.62 26.09 -30.85
N GLN A 380 -35.21 25.66 -29.73
CA GLN A 380 -35.37 26.50 -28.54
C GLN A 380 -34.05 26.68 -27.78
N ILE A 381 -33.25 25.62 -27.71
CA ILE A 381 -31.97 25.57 -26.96
C ILE A 381 -30.85 25.16 -27.93
N GLY A 382 -29.67 25.76 -27.78
CA GLY A 382 -28.47 25.42 -28.55
C GLY A 382 -27.29 25.08 -27.66
N PHE A 383 -26.46 24.14 -28.09
CA PHE A 383 -25.23 23.76 -27.44
C PHE A 383 -24.04 23.79 -28.41
N ALA A 384 -22.87 24.19 -27.89
CA ALA A 384 -21.58 24.01 -28.53
C ALA A 384 -20.55 23.54 -27.49
N ASN A 385 -19.73 22.54 -27.81
CA ASN A 385 -18.66 22.10 -26.92
C ASN A 385 -17.44 23.00 -27.07
N ASN A 386 -16.78 23.29 -25.95
CA ASN A 386 -15.59 24.15 -25.91
C ASN A 386 -14.47 23.62 -26.83
N GLY A 387 -14.28 22.30 -26.88
CA GLY A 387 -13.27 21.64 -27.71
C GLY A 387 -13.53 21.75 -29.21
N GLY A 388 -14.77 21.99 -29.64
CA GLY A 388 -15.15 22.18 -31.04
C GLY A 388 -14.64 23.49 -31.64
N LEU A 389 -14.44 24.53 -30.80
CA LEU A 389 -13.99 25.85 -31.21
C LEU A 389 -12.48 25.97 -30.95
N ARG A 390 -11.67 26.10 -32.01
CA ARG A 390 -10.21 25.90 -31.91
C ARG A 390 -9.37 27.16 -31.81
N THR A 391 -9.88 28.29 -32.29
CA THR A 391 -9.21 29.60 -32.19
C THR A 391 -10.21 30.70 -31.84
N ASP A 392 -9.72 31.86 -31.44
CA ASP A 392 -10.52 33.08 -31.36
C ASP A 392 -10.71 33.71 -32.75
N LEU A 393 -11.75 34.53 -32.91
CA LEU A 393 -11.90 35.40 -34.09
C LEU A 393 -11.49 36.83 -33.71
N LYS A 394 -10.52 37.38 -34.43
CA LYS A 394 -10.02 38.74 -34.20
C LYS A 394 -10.94 39.79 -34.80
N ALA A 395 -10.95 40.97 -34.17
CA ALA A 395 -11.62 42.14 -34.70
C ALA A 395 -11.15 42.46 -36.14
N GLY A 396 -12.08 42.85 -37.01
CA GLY A 396 -11.80 43.14 -38.41
C GLY A 396 -12.32 42.06 -39.35
N ASN A 397 -11.73 41.99 -40.56
CA ASN A 397 -12.20 41.08 -41.60
C ASN A 397 -12.13 39.61 -41.15
N ILE A 398 -13.19 38.86 -41.44
CA ILE A 398 -13.26 37.42 -41.26
C ILE A 398 -13.23 36.78 -42.64
N THR A 399 -12.35 35.82 -42.81
CA THR A 399 -12.20 35.03 -44.04
C THR A 399 -12.82 33.64 -43.90
N VAL A 400 -13.00 32.95 -45.03
CA VAL A 400 -13.32 31.52 -45.03
C VAL A 400 -12.25 30.73 -44.28
N GLY A 401 -10.97 31.07 -44.47
CA GLY A 401 -9.85 30.44 -43.76
C GLY A 401 -9.95 30.56 -42.23
N ASP A 402 -10.39 31.71 -41.72
CA ASP A 402 -10.60 31.93 -40.29
C ASP A 402 -11.66 30.98 -39.73
N ILE A 403 -12.74 30.73 -40.48
CA ILE A 403 -13.82 29.84 -40.05
C ILE A 403 -13.44 28.36 -40.16
N PHE A 404 -12.63 27.98 -41.17
CA PHE A 404 -12.01 26.65 -41.21
C PHE A 404 -11.03 26.41 -40.07
N THR A 405 -10.34 27.46 -39.61
CA THR A 405 -9.45 27.36 -38.44
C THR A 405 -10.24 27.33 -37.13
N LEU A 406 -11.35 28.07 -37.05
CA LEU A 406 -12.25 28.08 -35.89
C LEU A 406 -12.97 26.74 -35.68
N MET A 407 -13.65 26.24 -36.72
CA MET A 407 -14.43 25.00 -36.71
C MET A 407 -13.89 24.04 -37.79
N PRO A 408 -12.74 23.39 -37.55
CA PRO A 408 -12.08 22.55 -38.55
C PRO A 408 -12.78 21.21 -38.79
N PHE A 409 -13.66 20.80 -37.89
CA PHE A 409 -14.40 19.54 -38.00
C PHE A 409 -15.54 19.64 -39.00
N ASP A 410 -15.78 18.56 -39.75
CA ASP A 410 -16.94 18.41 -40.62
C ASP A 410 -18.19 17.97 -39.83
N ASN A 411 -18.32 18.49 -38.60
CA ASN A 411 -19.47 18.21 -37.75
C ASN A 411 -20.73 18.83 -38.36
N THR A 412 -21.81 18.06 -38.34
CA THR A 412 -23.15 18.48 -38.80
C THR A 412 -24.03 18.88 -37.61
N ILE A 413 -25.04 19.71 -37.85
CA ILE A 413 -26.01 20.11 -36.82
C ILE A 413 -27.05 19.01 -36.65
N TYR A 414 -27.23 18.55 -35.41
CA TYR A 414 -28.33 17.69 -34.99
C TYR A 414 -29.46 18.51 -34.39
N LYS A 415 -30.69 18.15 -34.74
CA LYS A 415 -31.91 18.63 -34.08
C LYS A 415 -32.49 17.51 -33.23
N LEU A 416 -32.73 17.80 -31.96
CA LEU A 416 -33.11 16.85 -30.93
C LEU A 416 -34.42 17.27 -30.25
N GLN A 417 -35.18 16.32 -29.73
CA GLN A 417 -36.22 16.55 -28.74
C GLN A 417 -35.80 15.97 -27.39
N MET A 418 -35.70 16.80 -26.35
CA MET A 418 -35.18 16.39 -25.05
C MET A 418 -36.08 16.84 -23.91
N LYS A 419 -36.27 15.98 -22.90
CA LYS A 419 -36.91 16.38 -21.65
C LYS A 419 -36.02 17.36 -20.88
N GLY A 420 -36.60 18.27 -20.10
CA GLY A 420 -35.84 19.18 -19.23
C GLY A 420 -34.89 18.45 -18.27
N SER A 421 -35.32 17.30 -17.75
CA SER A 421 -34.48 16.43 -16.92
C SER A 421 -33.25 15.89 -17.67
N THR A 422 -33.39 15.53 -18.94
CA THR A 422 -32.26 15.11 -19.79
C THR A 422 -31.32 16.27 -20.10
N ILE A 423 -31.86 17.47 -20.34
CA ILE A 423 -31.07 18.70 -20.52
C ILE A 423 -30.27 19.00 -19.25
N LYS A 424 -30.88 18.89 -18.07
CA LYS A 424 -30.19 19.06 -16.79
C LYS A 424 -29.05 18.05 -16.61
N LYS A 425 -29.21 16.79 -17.03
CA LYS A 425 -28.13 15.80 -17.05
C LYS A 425 -26.97 16.21 -17.96
N VAL A 426 -27.23 16.77 -19.15
CA VAL A 426 -26.18 17.31 -20.02
C VAL A 426 -25.40 18.42 -19.31
N LEU A 427 -26.09 19.34 -18.63
CA LEU A 427 -25.46 20.42 -17.89
C LEU A 427 -24.62 19.89 -16.71
N GLU A 428 -25.11 18.86 -16.00
CA GLU A 428 -24.35 18.17 -14.96
C GLU A 428 -23.07 17.51 -15.50
N GLN A 429 -23.16 16.84 -16.66
CA GLN A 429 -22.00 16.27 -17.37
C GLN A 429 -20.99 17.36 -17.80
N ALA A 430 -21.47 18.56 -18.12
CA ALA A 430 -20.60 19.67 -18.49
C ALA A 430 -19.71 20.11 -17.32
N VAL A 431 -20.23 20.08 -16.09
CA VAL A 431 -19.58 20.66 -14.91
C VAL A 431 -19.13 19.64 -13.87
N MET A 432 -19.25 18.34 -14.14
CA MET A 432 -18.77 17.26 -13.26
C MET A 432 -17.24 17.21 -13.16
N ASP A 433 -16.71 16.36 -12.28
CA ASP A 433 -15.28 16.10 -12.19
C ASP A 433 -14.75 15.58 -13.54
N GLY A 434 -13.71 16.22 -14.07
CA GLY A 434 -13.19 15.92 -15.41
C GLY A 434 -14.07 16.38 -16.57
N GLY A 435 -15.20 17.07 -16.31
CA GLY A 435 -16.06 17.65 -17.34
C GLY A 435 -15.32 18.65 -18.23
N LYS A 436 -15.78 18.85 -19.48
CA LYS A 436 -15.12 19.72 -20.47
C LYS A 436 -15.76 21.12 -20.58
N GLY A 437 -16.79 21.40 -19.78
CA GLY A 437 -17.64 22.57 -19.94
C GLY A 437 -18.48 22.52 -21.22
N ILE A 438 -19.41 23.46 -21.37
CA ILE A 438 -20.28 23.57 -22.55
C ILE A 438 -20.64 25.04 -22.78
N GLN A 439 -21.02 25.42 -23.99
CA GLN A 439 -21.57 26.74 -24.32
C GLN A 439 -23.06 26.57 -24.67
N VAL A 440 -23.89 27.52 -24.24
CA VAL A 440 -25.36 27.38 -24.30
C VAL A 440 -26.03 28.58 -24.95
N ALA A 441 -27.20 28.37 -25.55
CA ALA A 441 -28.12 29.41 -26.03
C ALA A 441 -29.57 28.97 -25.72
N GLY A 442 -30.48 29.91 -25.44
CA GLY A 442 -31.87 29.60 -25.07
C GLY A 442 -32.11 29.27 -23.60
N LEU A 443 -31.04 29.15 -22.80
CA LEU A 443 -31.10 28.93 -21.36
C LEU A 443 -29.93 29.59 -20.63
N LYS A 444 -30.06 29.69 -19.31
CA LYS A 444 -29.00 30.03 -18.37
C LYS A 444 -28.96 29.01 -17.24
N PHE A 445 -27.79 28.72 -16.68
CA PHE A 445 -27.67 27.85 -15.52
C PHE A 445 -26.59 28.29 -14.53
N GLU A 446 -26.84 27.96 -13.26
CA GLU A 446 -25.93 28.19 -12.14
C GLU A 446 -25.57 26.85 -11.49
N TYR A 447 -24.29 26.68 -11.14
CA TYR A 447 -23.81 25.42 -10.57
C TYR A 447 -22.81 25.64 -9.45
N LEU A 448 -22.67 24.68 -8.53
CA LEU A 448 -21.71 24.76 -7.44
C LEU A 448 -20.61 23.70 -7.62
N PRO A 449 -19.37 24.10 -8.00
CA PRO A 449 -18.29 23.15 -8.30
C PRO A 449 -17.93 22.22 -7.13
N THR A 450 -18.18 22.64 -5.89
CA THR A 450 -17.84 21.85 -4.71
C THR A 450 -18.78 20.68 -4.47
N LEU A 451 -19.99 20.70 -5.06
CA LEU A 451 -20.92 19.58 -4.91
C LEU A 451 -20.41 18.33 -5.67
N PRO A 452 -20.79 17.13 -5.22
CA PRO A 452 -20.46 15.90 -5.93
C PRO A 452 -20.95 15.95 -7.38
N SER A 453 -20.20 15.31 -8.27
CA SER A 453 -20.58 15.12 -9.67
C SER A 453 -22.04 14.64 -9.81
N MET A 454 -22.74 15.13 -10.83
CA MET A 454 -24.18 14.90 -11.05
C MET A 454 -25.10 15.51 -9.99
N SER A 455 -24.62 16.45 -9.19
CA SER A 455 -25.43 17.26 -8.26
C SER A 455 -24.94 18.70 -8.16
N ARG A 456 -24.25 19.19 -9.19
CA ARG A 456 -23.66 20.53 -9.22
C ARG A 456 -24.62 21.58 -9.73
N VAL A 457 -25.53 21.24 -10.62
CA VAL A 457 -26.44 22.21 -11.25
C VAL A 457 -27.55 22.58 -10.27
N THR A 458 -27.44 23.81 -9.74
CA THR A 458 -28.33 24.34 -8.70
C THR A 458 -29.55 25.05 -9.27
N LYS A 459 -29.44 25.62 -10.48
CA LYS A 459 -30.52 26.38 -11.11
C LYS A 459 -30.40 26.33 -12.64
N VAL A 460 -31.53 26.17 -13.33
CA VAL A 460 -31.63 26.29 -14.79
C VAL A 460 -32.88 27.08 -15.14
N THR A 461 -32.75 28.09 -16.00
CA THR A 461 -33.86 28.90 -16.51
C THR A 461 -33.75 29.05 -18.03
N LEU A 462 -34.87 29.25 -18.71
CA LEU A 462 -34.89 29.73 -20.09
C LEU A 462 -34.42 31.19 -20.16
N GLU A 463 -34.18 31.71 -21.37
CA GLU A 463 -33.75 33.09 -21.60
C GLU A 463 -34.70 34.14 -21.00
N ASP A 464 -36.00 33.85 -20.94
CA ASP A 464 -37.02 34.73 -20.35
C ASP A 464 -37.09 34.66 -18.80
N GLY A 465 -36.26 33.83 -18.18
CA GLY A 465 -36.22 33.62 -16.73
C GLY A 465 -37.12 32.51 -16.21
N THR A 466 -37.95 31.88 -17.05
CA THR A 466 -38.80 30.76 -16.65
C THR A 466 -37.94 29.56 -16.22
N PRO A 467 -38.18 28.93 -15.06
CA PRO A 467 -37.47 27.71 -14.67
C PRO A 467 -37.64 26.59 -15.70
N LEU A 468 -36.58 25.81 -15.94
CA LEU A 468 -36.67 24.63 -16.80
C LEU A 468 -37.61 23.58 -16.16
N ASP A 469 -38.60 23.09 -16.90
CA ASP A 469 -39.50 22.02 -16.44
C ASP A 469 -38.90 20.66 -16.80
N ASP A 470 -38.62 19.84 -15.78
CA ASP A 470 -37.99 18.52 -15.92
C ASP A 470 -38.77 17.55 -16.83
N ASN A 471 -40.10 17.72 -16.95
CA ASN A 471 -40.99 16.85 -17.70
C ASN A 471 -41.34 17.37 -19.10
N ALA A 472 -41.21 18.68 -19.32
CA ALA A 472 -41.46 19.28 -20.63
C ALA A 472 -40.40 18.86 -21.66
N VAL A 473 -40.81 18.77 -22.92
CA VAL A 473 -39.92 18.44 -24.06
C VAL A 473 -39.57 19.72 -24.80
N TYR A 474 -38.27 19.91 -25.05
CA TYR A 474 -37.72 21.07 -25.74
C TYR A 474 -37.02 20.65 -27.03
N THR A 475 -37.07 21.51 -28.04
CA THR A 475 -36.23 21.36 -29.24
C THR A 475 -34.82 21.88 -28.96
N VAL A 476 -33.83 21.01 -29.18
CA VAL A 476 -32.42 21.27 -28.87
C VAL A 476 -31.60 21.13 -30.15
N ALA A 477 -30.65 22.05 -30.38
CA ALA A 477 -29.66 21.95 -31.45
C ALA A 477 -28.27 21.75 -30.86
N THR A 478 -27.49 20.84 -31.43
CA THR A 478 -26.11 20.60 -31.05
C THR A 478 -25.36 20.04 -32.27
N ASN A 479 -24.05 19.79 -32.17
CA ASN A 479 -23.33 19.12 -33.24
C ASN A 479 -23.41 17.59 -33.12
N ASN A 480 -23.25 16.87 -34.23
CA ASN A 480 -23.30 15.41 -34.31
C ASN A 480 -22.34 14.70 -33.36
N PHE A 481 -21.15 15.26 -33.11
CA PHE A 481 -20.18 14.74 -32.15
C PHE A 481 -20.77 14.69 -30.73
N MET A 482 -21.31 15.80 -30.22
CA MET A 482 -21.98 15.80 -28.91
C MET A 482 -23.28 14.99 -28.92
N ALA A 483 -24.09 15.10 -29.97
CA ALA A 483 -25.37 14.39 -30.06
C ALA A 483 -25.22 12.87 -29.94
N THR A 484 -24.09 12.34 -30.41
CA THR A 484 -23.76 10.91 -30.36
C THR A 484 -22.92 10.51 -29.14
N GLY A 485 -22.70 11.45 -28.20
CA GLY A 485 -22.08 11.20 -26.90
C GLY A 485 -20.59 11.52 -26.79
N GLY A 486 -20.00 12.22 -27.76
CA GLY A 486 -18.64 12.77 -27.67
C GLY A 486 -18.49 13.72 -26.48
N ASP A 487 -17.26 13.94 -26.02
CA ASP A 487 -16.93 14.71 -24.80
C ASP A 487 -17.63 14.19 -23.52
N ASN A 488 -17.99 12.90 -23.49
CA ASN A 488 -18.77 12.25 -22.43
C ASN A 488 -20.19 12.81 -22.23
N PHE A 489 -20.75 13.54 -23.20
CA PHE A 489 -22.13 14.01 -23.15
C PHE A 489 -23.15 12.91 -23.50
N THR A 490 -23.10 11.80 -22.77
CA THR A 490 -23.94 10.63 -23.05
C THR A 490 -25.43 10.89 -22.89
N ALA A 491 -25.82 11.93 -22.12
CA ALA A 491 -27.21 12.29 -21.93
C ALA A 491 -27.90 12.78 -23.23
N PHE A 492 -27.15 13.26 -24.24
CA PHE A 492 -27.75 13.57 -25.54
C PHE A 492 -28.35 12.33 -26.24
N LYS A 493 -27.79 11.13 -25.99
CA LYS A 493 -28.31 9.87 -26.53
C LYS A 493 -29.65 9.45 -25.91
N GLU A 494 -30.03 10.07 -24.80
CA GLU A 494 -31.33 9.86 -24.14
C GLU A 494 -32.44 10.77 -24.72
N ALA A 495 -32.17 11.50 -25.81
CA ALA A 495 -33.17 12.31 -26.49
C ALA A 495 -34.37 11.46 -26.95
N VAL A 496 -35.57 12.05 -26.88
CA VAL A 496 -36.83 11.45 -27.35
C VAL A 496 -36.75 11.17 -28.86
N SER A 497 -36.15 12.09 -29.60
CA SER A 497 -35.79 11.92 -31.01
C SER A 497 -34.55 12.73 -31.37
N ALA A 498 -33.84 12.30 -32.41
CA ALA A 498 -32.62 12.90 -32.92
C ALA A 498 -32.61 12.82 -34.45
N GLU A 499 -32.28 13.93 -35.12
CA GLU A 499 -32.17 14.04 -36.57
C GLU A 499 -30.87 14.76 -36.93
N ASP A 500 -30.02 14.13 -37.74
CA ASP A 500 -28.91 14.83 -38.39
C ASP A 500 -29.46 15.65 -39.55
N THR A 501 -29.23 16.96 -39.55
CA THR A 501 -29.66 17.83 -40.64
C THR A 501 -28.72 17.78 -41.84
N PHE A 502 -27.54 17.17 -41.68
CA PHE A 502 -26.42 17.18 -42.63
C PHE A 502 -25.88 18.57 -42.98
N ILE A 503 -26.35 19.62 -42.29
CA ILE A 503 -25.83 20.98 -42.41
C ILE A 503 -24.53 21.05 -41.61
N LEU A 504 -23.41 21.34 -42.28
CA LEU A 504 -22.15 21.57 -41.58
C LEU A 504 -22.27 22.77 -40.64
N VAL A 505 -21.81 22.60 -39.40
CA VAL A 505 -21.73 23.71 -38.42
C VAL A 505 -20.93 24.87 -38.99
N ARG A 506 -19.84 24.55 -39.70
CA ARG A 506 -18.97 25.52 -40.36
C ARG A 506 -19.71 26.34 -41.43
N ASP A 507 -20.55 25.70 -42.23
CA ASP A 507 -21.32 26.41 -43.26
C ASP A 507 -22.39 27.31 -42.64
N ALA A 508 -23.01 26.86 -41.54
CA ALA A 508 -23.93 27.69 -40.76
C ALA A 508 -23.25 28.96 -40.21
N PHE A 509 -22.00 28.84 -39.75
CA PHE A 509 -21.19 29.98 -39.30
C PHE A 509 -20.88 30.95 -40.45
N ILE A 510 -20.44 30.45 -41.61
CA ILE A 510 -20.14 31.27 -42.80
C ILE A 510 -21.39 32.02 -43.27
N GLU A 511 -22.54 31.35 -43.32
CA GLU A 511 -23.81 31.96 -43.73
C GLU A 511 -24.29 33.04 -42.74
N ASP A 512 -24.16 32.80 -41.43
CA ASP A 512 -24.49 33.81 -40.41
C ASP A 512 -23.62 35.06 -40.56
N ILE A 513 -22.32 34.89 -40.82
CA ILE A 513 -21.39 36.00 -41.03
C ILE A 513 -21.73 36.77 -42.30
N ARG A 514 -21.96 36.07 -43.43
CA ARG A 514 -22.34 36.70 -44.70
C ARG A 514 -23.66 37.46 -44.59
N SER A 515 -24.65 36.88 -43.92
CA SER A 515 -25.98 37.49 -43.80
C SER A 515 -25.97 38.75 -42.92
N LYS A 516 -25.15 38.80 -41.86
CA LYS A 516 -25.05 39.97 -40.97
C LYS A 516 -24.03 41.00 -41.44
N GLY A 517 -23.03 40.58 -42.22
CA GLY A 517 -21.88 41.39 -42.63
C GLY A 517 -20.91 41.70 -41.48
N THR A 518 -21.41 42.17 -40.33
CA THR A 518 -20.66 42.38 -39.09
C THR A 518 -21.26 41.54 -37.96
N ILE A 519 -20.47 40.66 -37.33
CA ILE A 519 -20.92 39.85 -36.19
C ILE A 519 -20.50 40.47 -34.85
N THR A 520 -21.37 40.29 -33.85
CA THR A 520 -21.19 40.71 -32.46
C THR A 520 -21.65 39.60 -31.52
N SER A 521 -21.15 39.59 -30.29
CA SER A 521 -21.62 38.71 -29.21
C SER A 521 -21.51 39.42 -27.87
N GLN A 522 -22.15 38.89 -26.83
CA GLN A 522 -22.10 39.46 -25.49
C GLN A 522 -21.96 38.36 -24.43
N ILE A 523 -21.33 38.71 -23.30
CA ILE A 523 -21.38 37.92 -22.08
C ILE A 523 -22.66 38.35 -21.33
N ASP A 524 -23.63 37.45 -21.26
CA ASP A 524 -24.90 37.65 -20.57
C ASP A 524 -25.09 36.64 -19.42
N ASN A 525 -23.98 36.09 -18.93
CA ASN A 525 -23.87 35.16 -17.80
C ASN A 525 -24.76 33.94 -17.97
N ARG A 526 -24.69 33.29 -19.15
CA ARG A 526 -25.47 32.06 -19.40
C ARG A 526 -25.01 30.90 -18.51
N ILE A 527 -23.78 30.95 -18.05
CA ILE A 527 -23.13 29.91 -17.27
C ILE A 527 -22.32 30.59 -16.18
N LYS A 528 -22.57 30.27 -14.92
CA LYS A 528 -21.73 30.76 -13.82
C LYS A 528 -21.70 29.80 -12.62
N PRO A 529 -20.57 29.72 -11.91
CA PRO A 529 -20.54 29.10 -10.59
C PRO A 529 -21.37 29.96 -9.61
N ALA A 530 -22.10 29.32 -8.70
CA ALA A 530 -22.82 29.99 -7.63
C ALA A 530 -21.81 30.61 -6.64
N THR A 531 -21.89 31.91 -6.43
CA THR A 531 -20.99 32.67 -5.54
C THR A 531 -21.61 33.00 -4.18
N ASP A 532 -22.93 33.03 -4.08
CA ASP A 532 -23.66 33.38 -2.85
C ASP A 532 -24.01 32.13 -2.04
N ILE A 533 -22.98 31.51 -1.45
CA ILE A 533 -23.14 30.31 -0.61
C ILE A 533 -23.05 30.65 0.88
N TYR A 534 -23.82 29.94 1.69
CA TYR A 534 -23.68 29.90 3.15
C TYR A 534 -23.45 28.45 3.57
N LYS A 535 -22.55 28.23 4.54
CA LYS A 535 -22.17 26.90 5.00
C LYS A 535 -22.43 26.73 6.49
N ILE A 536 -22.88 25.54 6.86
CA ILE A 536 -22.80 25.03 8.23
C ILE A 536 -21.87 23.82 8.18
N SER A 537 -20.80 23.84 8.96
CA SER A 537 -19.81 22.77 8.96
C SER A 537 -20.03 21.84 10.15
N ILE A 538 -19.96 20.53 9.93
CA ILE A 538 -19.92 19.50 10.96
C ILE A 538 -18.52 18.90 10.92
N LEU A 539 -17.80 19.03 12.02
CA LEU A 539 -16.48 18.45 12.21
C LEU A 539 -16.60 17.26 13.16
N ALA A 540 -15.94 16.16 12.83
CA ALA A 540 -16.00 14.97 13.65
C ALA A 540 -14.64 14.29 13.85
N THR A 541 -14.43 13.83 15.07
CA THR A 541 -13.35 12.91 15.46
C THR A 541 -13.91 11.54 15.83
N SER A 542 -13.05 10.52 15.88
CA SER A 542 -13.36 9.17 16.33
C SER A 542 -12.06 8.52 16.79
N ASP A 543 -12.16 7.53 17.67
CA ASP A 543 -11.04 6.65 18.05
C ASP A 543 -9.84 7.48 18.55
N LEU A 544 -10.12 8.50 19.39
CA LEU A 544 -9.12 9.44 19.89
C LEU A 544 -8.11 8.76 20.80
N HIS A 545 -8.51 7.72 21.52
CA HIS A 545 -7.67 6.91 22.40
C HIS A 545 -6.76 7.72 23.35
N GLY A 546 -7.23 8.84 23.89
CA GLY A 546 -6.43 9.64 24.83
C GLY A 546 -5.35 10.52 24.18
N ASN A 547 -5.41 10.74 22.87
CA ASN A 547 -4.43 11.55 22.17
C ASN A 547 -4.85 13.03 22.19
N ILE A 548 -4.30 13.78 23.14
CA ILE A 548 -4.45 15.24 23.22
C ILE A 548 -3.23 15.93 22.59
N PHE A 549 -2.03 15.46 22.95
CA PHE A 549 -0.76 16.03 22.56
C PHE A 549 -0.28 15.46 21.21
N PRO A 550 0.52 16.21 20.43
CA PRO A 550 1.17 15.73 19.21
C PRO A 550 2.37 14.83 19.55
N LEU A 551 2.12 13.75 20.28
CA LEU A 551 3.11 12.88 20.89
C LEU A 551 2.72 11.40 20.69
N ASP A 552 3.70 10.58 20.32
CA ASP A 552 3.62 9.13 20.56
C ASP A 552 4.09 8.85 21.98
N TYR A 553 3.16 8.53 22.89
CA TYR A 553 3.48 8.25 24.29
C TYR A 553 4.37 7.02 24.51
N TYR A 554 4.36 6.06 23.59
CA TYR A 554 5.10 4.81 23.75
C TYR A 554 6.57 4.99 23.35
N GLN A 555 6.83 5.86 22.37
CA GLN A 555 8.19 6.17 21.91
C GLN A 555 8.73 7.48 22.48
N ASN A 556 7.86 8.31 23.08
CA ASN A 556 8.16 9.66 23.54
C ASN A 556 8.70 10.60 22.44
N ILE A 557 8.15 10.52 21.23
CA ILE A 557 8.57 11.35 20.10
C ILE A 557 7.41 12.17 19.55
N PRO A 558 7.66 13.37 18.98
CA PRO A 558 6.63 14.13 18.30
C PRO A 558 5.95 13.32 17.19
N TYR A 559 4.64 13.47 17.07
CA TYR A 559 3.85 12.81 16.03
C TYR A 559 2.69 13.68 15.55
N ASP A 560 2.34 13.56 14.27
CA ASP A 560 1.25 14.31 13.63
C ASP A 560 -0.13 13.75 14.01
N GLN A 561 -0.53 13.99 15.26
CA GLN A 561 -1.79 13.54 15.85
C GLN A 561 -2.23 14.43 17.03
N GLY A 562 -3.38 14.11 17.62
CA GLY A 562 -3.84 14.68 18.88
C GLY A 562 -4.79 15.88 18.75
N LEU A 563 -5.65 16.05 19.76
CA LEU A 563 -6.66 17.11 19.82
C LEU A 563 -6.09 18.53 19.71
N ALA A 564 -4.84 18.78 20.14
CA ALA A 564 -4.22 20.09 19.98
C ALA A 564 -4.06 20.51 18.51
N LYS A 565 -3.75 19.57 17.61
CA LYS A 565 -3.70 19.86 16.16
C LYS A 565 -5.09 19.98 15.56
N VAL A 566 -6.02 19.11 15.99
CA VAL A 566 -7.44 19.19 15.62
C VAL A 566 -8.02 20.56 15.97
N TYR A 567 -7.69 21.11 17.13
CA TYR A 567 -8.27 22.37 17.58
C TYR A 567 -7.84 23.56 16.72
N THR A 568 -6.60 23.58 16.25
CA THR A 568 -6.14 24.57 15.26
C THR A 568 -7.02 24.56 14.01
N TYR A 569 -7.34 23.38 13.48
CA TYR A 569 -8.23 23.25 12.33
C TYR A 569 -9.67 23.66 12.67
N VAL A 570 -10.19 23.25 13.82
CA VAL A 570 -11.53 23.66 14.30
C VAL A 570 -11.64 25.19 14.39
N LYS A 571 -10.64 25.88 14.93
CA LYS A 571 -10.62 27.35 15.01
C LYS A 571 -10.63 27.99 13.62
N GLN A 572 -9.87 27.45 12.67
CA GLN A 572 -9.87 27.95 11.28
C GLN A 572 -11.24 27.83 10.62
N VAL A 573 -11.95 26.72 10.82
CA VAL A 573 -13.29 26.53 10.24
C VAL A 573 -14.33 27.40 10.95
N ARG A 574 -14.27 27.51 12.29
CA ARG A 574 -15.16 28.38 13.08
C ARG A 574 -15.06 29.86 12.72
N ALA A 575 -13.90 30.31 12.25
CA ALA A 575 -13.72 31.68 11.77
C ALA A 575 -14.51 31.97 10.47
N GLN A 576 -14.92 30.93 9.73
CA GLN A 576 -15.59 31.06 8.43
C GLN A 576 -17.07 30.65 8.49
N ASN A 577 -17.39 29.62 9.26
CA ASN A 577 -18.71 29.00 9.29
C ASN A 577 -19.13 28.68 10.73
N PRO A 578 -20.45 28.64 11.03
CA PRO A 578 -20.95 27.92 12.20
C PRO A 578 -20.49 26.46 12.16
N VAL A 579 -19.95 25.96 13.28
CA VAL A 579 -19.45 24.59 13.40
C VAL A 579 -20.23 23.83 14.45
N ILE A 580 -20.61 22.59 14.11
CA ILE A 580 -20.98 21.55 15.06
C ILE A 580 -19.77 20.61 15.19
N LEU A 581 -19.30 20.35 16.41
CA LEU A 581 -18.15 19.50 16.68
C LEU A 581 -18.58 18.26 17.46
N VAL A 582 -18.35 17.07 16.90
CA VAL A 582 -18.78 15.80 17.52
C VAL A 582 -17.65 14.79 17.60
N ASP A 583 -17.72 13.89 18.58
CA ASP A 583 -16.84 12.72 18.66
C ASP A 583 -17.65 11.42 18.57
N ASN A 584 -17.07 10.43 17.90
CA ASN A 584 -17.68 9.13 17.65
C ASN A 584 -17.06 7.98 18.45
N GLY A 585 -16.60 8.22 19.68
CA GLY A 585 -16.30 7.15 20.64
C GLY A 585 -14.87 6.62 20.58
N ASP A 586 -14.56 5.70 21.50
CA ASP A 586 -13.20 5.20 21.77
C ASP A 586 -12.23 6.33 22.15
N THR A 587 -12.64 7.11 23.14
CA THR A 587 -11.94 8.30 23.61
C THR A 587 -11.11 8.03 24.87
N ILE A 588 -11.56 7.10 25.74
CA ILE A 588 -11.08 6.99 27.14
C ILE A 588 -10.16 5.78 27.43
N GLN A 589 -9.65 5.11 26.40
CA GLN A 589 -8.66 4.02 26.50
C GLN A 589 -7.44 4.35 25.62
N GLY A 590 -6.29 3.70 25.81
CA GLY A 590 -5.18 3.76 24.83
C GLY A 590 -3.91 4.35 25.40
N THR A 591 -3.79 5.68 25.54
CA THR A 591 -2.54 6.30 26.01
C THR A 591 -2.29 6.14 27.52
N PRO A 592 -1.03 6.26 27.98
CA PRO A 592 -0.69 6.40 29.40
C PRO A 592 -1.45 7.51 30.12
N LEU A 593 -1.83 8.58 29.40
CA LEU A 593 -2.68 9.65 29.92
C LEU A 593 -4.03 9.09 30.40
N ASN A 594 -4.76 8.39 29.54
CA ASN A 594 -6.03 7.79 29.92
C ASN A 594 -5.86 6.75 31.03
N TYR A 595 -4.84 5.88 30.93
CA TYR A 595 -4.58 4.87 31.96
C TYR A 595 -4.39 5.51 33.35
N TYR A 596 -3.58 6.57 33.43
CA TYR A 596 -3.31 7.25 34.69
C TYR A 596 -4.60 7.81 35.32
N PHE A 597 -5.46 8.47 34.56
CA PHE A 597 -6.71 9.05 35.08
C PHE A 597 -7.86 8.03 35.20
N ASN A 598 -7.74 6.85 34.61
CA ASN A 598 -8.66 5.74 34.84
C ASN A 598 -8.32 4.99 36.13
N MET A 599 -7.04 4.76 36.41
CA MET A 599 -6.59 3.80 37.42
C MET A 599 -5.84 4.40 38.62
N ILE A 600 -5.14 5.53 38.43
CA ILE A 600 -4.23 6.09 39.43
C ILE A 600 -4.84 7.34 40.07
N ASP A 601 -5.09 8.37 39.27
CA ASP A 601 -5.76 9.60 39.70
C ASP A 601 -7.24 9.52 39.35
N THR A 602 -8.02 8.91 40.25
CA THR A 602 -9.43 8.62 40.03
C THR A 602 -10.37 9.72 40.53
N GLU A 603 -9.81 10.84 41.00
CA GLU A 603 -10.55 11.96 41.60
C GLU A 603 -10.50 13.23 40.74
N SER A 604 -9.41 13.45 40.00
CA SER A 604 -9.28 14.62 39.12
C SER A 604 -10.25 14.55 37.93
N GLU A 605 -10.70 15.73 37.48
CA GLU A 605 -11.50 15.89 36.26
C GLU A 605 -10.78 15.24 35.06
N TYR A 606 -11.52 14.46 34.27
CA TYR A 606 -10.92 13.64 33.21
C TYR A 606 -10.31 14.47 32.07
N PRO A 607 -9.04 14.25 31.66
CA PRO A 607 -8.34 15.11 30.72
C PRO A 607 -8.97 15.19 29.34
N MET A 608 -9.50 14.07 28.82
CA MET A 608 -10.16 14.08 27.51
C MET A 608 -11.42 14.94 27.52
N MET A 609 -12.23 14.85 28.60
CA MET A 609 -13.44 15.66 28.72
C MET A 609 -13.08 17.13 28.90
N LYS A 610 -12.02 17.43 29.66
CA LYS A 610 -11.51 18.79 29.79
C LYS A 610 -11.10 19.41 28.46
N ALA A 611 -10.31 18.68 27.67
CA ALA A 611 -9.87 19.15 26.36
C ALA A 611 -11.05 19.31 25.39
N MET A 612 -11.96 18.34 25.33
CA MET A 612 -13.14 18.41 24.47
C MET A 612 -14.10 19.55 24.88
N GLY A 613 -14.25 19.80 26.17
CA GLY A 613 -14.99 20.94 26.71
C GLY A 613 -14.38 22.27 26.30
N TYR A 614 -13.07 22.43 26.48
CA TYR A 614 -12.31 23.59 26.03
C TYR A 614 -12.44 23.83 24.52
N MET A 615 -12.46 22.75 23.74
CA MET A 615 -12.68 22.78 22.30
C MET A 615 -14.14 23.05 21.91
N GLY A 616 -15.09 23.00 22.83
CA GLY A 616 -16.52 23.19 22.56
C GLY A 616 -17.12 22.07 21.71
N TYR A 617 -16.89 20.81 22.09
CA TYR A 617 -17.62 19.68 21.51
C TYR A 617 -19.10 19.74 21.89
N ASP A 618 -19.98 19.54 20.92
CA ASP A 618 -21.43 19.50 21.10
C ASP A 618 -21.90 18.14 21.60
N ALA A 619 -21.27 17.06 21.12
CA ALA A 619 -21.63 15.69 21.49
C ALA A 619 -20.45 14.72 21.46
N TRP A 620 -20.54 13.69 22.29
CA TRP A 620 -19.65 12.55 22.34
C TRP A 620 -20.48 11.27 22.34
N THR A 621 -20.31 10.43 21.32
CA THR A 621 -20.96 9.12 21.26
C THR A 621 -20.11 8.07 21.95
N LEU A 622 -20.71 7.21 22.77
CA LEU A 622 -19.96 6.12 23.40
C LEU A 622 -19.56 5.06 22.36
N GLY A 623 -18.30 4.64 22.38
CA GLY A 623 -17.76 3.48 21.68
C GLY A 623 -17.68 2.25 22.59
N ASN A 624 -16.98 1.21 22.14
CA ASN A 624 -16.80 0.00 22.93
C ASN A 624 -15.73 0.15 24.01
N HIS A 625 -14.69 0.94 23.79
CA HIS A 625 -13.61 1.11 24.76
C HIS A 625 -14.00 1.94 25.98
N GLU A 626 -15.14 2.63 25.94
CA GLU A 626 -15.71 3.32 27.10
C GLU A 626 -16.04 2.38 28.27
N PHE A 627 -16.22 1.07 28.01
CA PHE A 627 -16.61 0.10 29.03
C PHE A 627 -15.44 -0.61 29.71
N ASN A 628 -14.20 -0.46 29.23
CA ASN A 628 -13.07 -1.29 29.68
C ASN A 628 -12.73 -1.15 31.18
N PHE A 629 -13.07 -0.02 31.78
CA PHE A 629 -12.74 0.32 33.17
C PHE A 629 -13.96 0.26 34.10
N GLY A 630 -15.06 -0.32 33.63
CA GLY A 630 -16.30 -0.51 34.38
C GLY A 630 -17.18 0.75 34.53
N LEU A 631 -18.44 0.53 34.87
CA LEU A 631 -19.45 1.60 34.93
C LEU A 631 -19.15 2.71 35.97
N ASN A 632 -18.39 2.44 37.03
CA ASN A 632 -18.04 3.48 38.00
C ASN A 632 -17.16 4.56 37.36
N THR A 633 -16.09 4.13 36.68
CA THR A 633 -15.18 4.99 35.95
C THR A 633 -15.91 5.71 34.81
N LEU A 634 -16.69 4.97 34.01
CA LEU A 634 -17.45 5.56 32.90
C LEU A 634 -18.47 6.60 33.39
N ASN A 635 -19.24 6.33 34.45
CA ASN A 635 -20.21 7.28 34.98
C ASN A 635 -19.56 8.57 35.49
N ARG A 636 -18.36 8.48 36.09
CA ARG A 636 -17.59 9.67 36.49
C ARG A 636 -17.21 10.49 35.27
N ILE A 637 -16.69 9.86 34.23
CA ILE A 637 -16.26 10.55 33.00
C ILE A 637 -17.47 11.15 32.25
N ILE A 638 -18.61 10.46 32.23
CA ILE A 638 -19.87 10.99 31.69
C ILE A 638 -20.33 12.24 32.45
N LEU A 639 -20.15 12.27 33.78
CA LEU A 639 -20.43 13.45 34.58
C LEU A 639 -19.50 14.61 34.22
N ASP A 640 -18.20 14.36 34.08
CA ASP A 640 -17.22 15.38 33.64
C ASP A 640 -17.57 15.93 32.25
N ALA A 641 -17.90 15.06 31.29
CA ALA A 641 -18.36 15.46 29.96
C ALA A 641 -19.61 16.36 30.03
N THR A 642 -20.55 16.01 30.90
CA THR A 642 -21.79 16.77 31.09
C THR A 642 -21.51 18.14 31.72
N ASN A 643 -20.57 18.22 32.68
CA ASN A 643 -20.14 19.47 33.31
C ASN A 643 -19.45 20.40 32.31
N GLU A 644 -18.71 19.83 31.36
CA GLU A 644 -18.09 20.53 30.23
C GLU A 644 -19.08 20.87 29.10
N GLY A 645 -20.38 20.60 29.29
CA GLY A 645 -21.44 20.95 28.34
C GLY A 645 -21.56 20.01 27.14
N ILE A 646 -20.89 18.86 27.16
CA ILE A 646 -20.89 17.87 26.07
C ILE A 646 -22.08 16.92 26.25
N ALA A 647 -22.88 16.74 25.20
CA ALA A 647 -23.95 15.75 25.23
C ALA A 647 -23.38 14.33 25.00
N VAL A 648 -23.50 13.46 26.00
CA VAL A 648 -23.12 12.04 25.86
C VAL A 648 -24.25 11.24 25.20
N LEU A 649 -23.95 10.58 24.08
CA LEU A 649 -24.94 9.92 23.22
C LEU A 649 -24.72 8.41 23.08
N SER A 650 -25.81 7.65 23.11
CA SER A 650 -25.94 6.28 22.59
C SER A 650 -27.39 5.82 22.73
N ALA A 651 -28.08 5.63 21.61
CA ALA A 651 -29.49 5.32 21.59
C ALA A 651 -29.81 3.84 21.81
N ASN A 652 -28.85 2.95 21.55
CA ASN A 652 -29.04 1.50 21.58
C ASN A 652 -28.45 0.84 22.84
N ILE A 653 -27.97 1.61 23.81
CA ILE A 653 -27.57 1.10 25.12
C ILE A 653 -28.67 1.42 26.13
N VAL A 654 -29.25 0.39 26.75
CA VAL A 654 -30.37 0.52 27.68
C VAL A 654 -30.10 -0.20 28.99
N TRP A 655 -30.77 0.24 30.05
CA TRP A 655 -30.82 -0.53 31.29
C TRP A 655 -31.71 -1.76 31.11
N ALA A 656 -31.17 -2.96 31.36
CA ALA A 656 -31.89 -4.22 31.22
C ALA A 656 -33.14 -4.30 32.14
N LYS A 657 -33.15 -3.56 33.25
CA LYS A 657 -34.24 -3.58 34.24
C LYS A 657 -35.53 -2.92 33.75
N ASP A 658 -35.45 -1.89 32.90
CA ASP A 658 -36.59 -1.03 32.55
C ASP A 658 -36.59 -0.52 31.09
N GLY A 659 -35.56 -0.85 30.32
CA GLY A 659 -35.44 -0.50 28.90
C GLY A 659 -35.17 0.98 28.63
N ARG A 660 -34.95 1.81 29.65
CA ARG A 660 -34.57 3.22 29.46
C ARG A 660 -33.15 3.31 28.91
N THR A 661 -32.89 4.26 28.03
CA THR A 661 -31.55 4.51 27.50
C THR A 661 -30.58 4.86 28.63
N TYR A 662 -29.36 4.35 28.55
CA TYR A 662 -28.32 4.57 29.56
C TYR A 662 -27.83 6.02 29.56
N VAL A 663 -27.63 6.59 28.37
CA VAL A 663 -27.33 7.99 28.11
C VAL A 663 -28.38 8.58 27.15
N ARG A 664 -28.21 9.82 26.68
CA ARG A 664 -29.18 10.43 25.74
C ARG A 664 -29.13 9.68 24.40
N PRO A 665 -30.27 9.46 23.71
CA PRO A 665 -30.24 8.85 22.39
C PRO A 665 -29.71 9.82 21.32
N TYR A 666 -30.17 11.08 21.36
CA TYR A 666 -29.81 12.12 20.40
C TYR A 666 -29.89 13.52 21.02
N ILE A 667 -29.39 14.51 20.31
CA ILE A 667 -29.70 15.94 20.50
C ILE A 667 -30.16 16.57 19.19
N ILE A 668 -30.88 17.70 19.26
CA ILE A 668 -31.16 18.56 18.10
C ILE A 668 -30.46 19.89 18.37
N LYS A 669 -29.39 20.16 17.61
CA LYS A 669 -28.59 21.37 17.73
C LYS A 669 -29.16 22.47 16.83
N PRO A 670 -29.67 23.58 17.38
CA PRO A 670 -30.03 24.74 16.58
C PRO A 670 -28.77 25.50 16.16
N VAL A 671 -28.68 25.83 14.87
CA VAL A 671 -27.64 26.68 14.30
C VAL A 671 -28.30 27.93 13.74
N ASN A 672 -28.01 29.08 14.35
CA ASN A 672 -28.54 30.35 13.88
C ASN A 672 -27.79 30.79 12.61
N THR A 673 -28.54 31.10 11.56
CA THR A 673 -28.02 31.63 10.30
C THR A 673 -28.71 32.95 9.97
N PRO A 674 -28.17 33.75 9.02
CA PRO A 674 -28.80 34.99 8.57
C PRO A 674 -30.21 34.82 7.98
N PHE A 675 -30.61 33.58 7.67
CA PHE A 675 -31.90 33.25 7.03
C PHE A 675 -32.79 32.36 7.89
N GLY A 676 -32.48 32.23 9.18
CA GLY A 676 -33.26 31.44 10.14
C GLY A 676 -32.43 30.38 10.86
N THR A 677 -33.07 29.63 11.75
CA THR A 677 -32.42 28.56 12.49
C THR A 677 -32.50 27.26 11.71
N VAL A 678 -31.35 26.63 11.44
CA VAL A 678 -31.25 25.25 10.92
C VAL A 678 -31.07 24.31 12.10
N LYS A 679 -31.90 23.27 12.21
CA LYS A 679 -31.87 22.28 13.30
C LYS A 679 -31.20 20.99 12.82
N VAL A 680 -30.01 20.72 13.34
CA VAL A 680 -29.26 19.49 13.03
C VAL A 680 -29.48 18.45 14.13
N GLY A 681 -30.13 17.35 13.80
CA GLY A 681 -30.29 16.20 14.69
C GLY A 681 -29.04 15.31 14.69
N ILE A 682 -28.54 14.94 15.87
CA ILE A 682 -27.34 14.11 16.07
C ILE A 682 -27.75 12.87 16.87
N LEU A 683 -27.82 11.72 16.22
CA LEU A 683 -28.12 10.42 16.86
C LEU A 683 -26.82 9.67 17.15
N GLY A 684 -26.61 9.25 18.40
CA GLY A 684 -25.49 8.38 18.75
C GLY A 684 -25.88 6.91 18.71
N LEU A 685 -25.04 6.07 18.12
CA LEU A 685 -25.17 4.61 18.13
C LEU A 685 -23.83 3.96 18.46
N THR A 686 -23.87 2.83 19.14
CA THR A 686 -22.69 2.05 19.51
C THR A 686 -22.81 0.64 18.94
N THR A 687 -21.72 -0.01 18.58
CA THR A 687 -21.78 -1.42 18.15
C THR A 687 -22.43 -2.32 19.21
N LYS A 688 -23.23 -3.30 18.77
CA LYS A 688 -23.94 -4.23 19.67
C LYS A 688 -23.07 -5.35 20.23
N THR A 689 -21.84 -5.47 19.74
CA THR A 689 -20.95 -6.62 19.99
C THR A 689 -20.06 -6.46 21.22
N ILE A 690 -20.23 -5.40 22.02
CA ILE A 690 -19.52 -5.22 23.30
C ILE A 690 -19.56 -6.48 24.19
N PRO A 691 -20.69 -7.19 24.36
CA PRO A 691 -20.74 -8.43 25.15
C PRO A 691 -19.89 -9.59 24.61
N SER A 692 -19.39 -9.50 23.37
CA SER A 692 -18.49 -10.49 22.77
C SER A 692 -17.02 -10.24 23.11
N TRP A 693 -16.67 -9.08 23.65
CA TRP A 693 -15.28 -8.69 23.93
C TRP A 693 -15.05 -8.37 25.41
N GLU A 694 -16.01 -7.68 26.02
CA GLU A 694 -15.86 -7.06 27.32
C GLU A 694 -16.24 -8.02 28.46
N ASN A 695 -15.62 -7.84 29.63
CA ASN A 695 -15.99 -8.52 30.85
C ASN A 695 -17.44 -8.16 31.26
N PRO A 696 -18.35 -9.13 31.46
CA PRO A 696 -19.72 -8.87 31.90
C PRO A 696 -19.85 -8.03 33.18
N ALA A 697 -18.84 -8.04 34.05
CA ALA A 697 -18.82 -7.20 35.25
C ALA A 697 -18.76 -5.70 34.91
N ASN A 698 -18.10 -5.33 33.80
CA ASN A 698 -17.83 -3.95 33.41
C ASN A 698 -19.05 -3.21 32.86
N TYR A 699 -20.06 -3.92 32.35
CA TYR A 699 -21.32 -3.36 31.85
C TYR A 699 -22.55 -3.94 32.55
N LYS A 700 -22.37 -4.47 33.77
CA LYS A 700 -23.44 -5.17 34.51
C LYS A 700 -24.72 -4.34 34.58
N GLY A 701 -25.82 -4.92 34.08
CA GLY A 701 -27.15 -4.31 34.08
C GLY A 701 -27.50 -3.53 32.81
N LEU A 702 -26.58 -3.41 31.86
CA LEU A 702 -26.82 -2.84 30.53
C LEU A 702 -27.13 -3.92 29.49
N GLU A 703 -27.91 -3.54 28.48
CA GLU A 703 -28.21 -4.32 27.29
C GLU A 703 -27.90 -3.48 26.03
N PHE A 704 -27.29 -4.12 25.03
CA PHE A 704 -26.90 -3.50 23.77
C PHE A 704 -27.86 -3.94 22.66
N LYS A 705 -28.81 -3.07 22.31
CA LYS A 705 -29.85 -3.33 21.30
C LYS A 705 -29.28 -3.23 19.89
N ASP A 706 -30.01 -3.81 18.93
CA ASP A 706 -29.65 -3.71 17.52
C ASP A 706 -29.67 -2.23 17.05
N PRO A 707 -28.58 -1.71 16.49
CA PRO A 707 -28.47 -0.29 16.15
C PRO A 707 -29.37 0.10 14.97
N ILE A 708 -29.66 -0.80 14.03
CA ILE A 708 -30.48 -0.53 12.84
C ILE A 708 -31.94 -0.39 13.25
N GLU A 709 -32.47 -1.33 14.03
CA GLU A 709 -33.83 -1.24 14.57
C GLU A 709 -33.99 -0.03 15.51
N THR A 710 -32.95 0.28 16.28
CA THR A 710 -32.92 1.47 17.13
C THR A 710 -32.98 2.76 16.30
N ALA A 711 -32.24 2.86 15.20
CA ALA A 711 -32.29 4.03 14.33
C ALA A 711 -33.66 4.21 13.66
N LYS A 712 -34.27 3.11 13.17
CA LYS A 712 -35.66 3.13 12.64
C LYS A 712 -36.66 3.67 13.66
N TYR A 713 -36.41 3.46 14.95
CA TYR A 713 -37.24 4.01 16.02
C TYR A 713 -36.97 5.51 16.28
N TRP A 714 -35.71 5.95 16.36
CA TRP A 714 -35.38 7.32 16.78
C TRP A 714 -35.42 8.36 15.67
N ILE A 715 -35.04 8.01 14.44
CA ILE A 715 -35.00 8.96 13.31
C ILE A 715 -36.37 9.63 13.05
N PRO A 716 -37.50 8.91 12.99
CA PRO A 716 -38.81 9.55 12.80
C PRO A 716 -39.18 10.53 13.93
N ARG A 717 -38.76 10.25 15.17
CA ARG A 717 -39.01 11.11 16.33
C ARG A 717 -38.20 12.41 16.25
N MET A 718 -36.95 12.34 15.81
CA MET A 718 -36.12 13.53 15.57
C MET A 718 -36.73 14.41 14.48
N LYS A 719 -37.21 13.80 13.38
CA LYS A 719 -37.94 14.52 12.33
C LYS A 719 -39.22 15.18 12.85
N ALA A 720 -40.01 14.47 13.66
CA ALA A 720 -41.24 15.01 14.26
C ALA A 720 -40.97 16.21 15.19
N GLN A 721 -39.77 16.30 15.78
CA GLN A 721 -39.32 17.45 16.56
C GLN A 721 -38.70 18.57 15.72
N GLY A 722 -38.70 18.43 14.39
CA GLY A 722 -38.28 19.44 13.44
C GLY A 722 -36.78 19.45 13.14
N ALA A 723 -36.09 18.30 13.17
CA ALA A 723 -34.75 18.20 12.62
C ALA A 723 -34.78 18.37 11.09
N ASP A 724 -34.02 19.34 10.58
CA ASP A 724 -33.90 19.65 9.14
C ASP A 724 -32.87 18.73 8.46
N TYR A 725 -31.84 18.34 9.21
CA TYR A 725 -30.76 17.47 8.77
C TYR A 725 -30.40 16.51 9.90
N ILE A 726 -30.23 15.23 9.60
CA ILE A 726 -29.89 14.21 10.61
C ILE A 726 -28.54 13.57 10.27
N ILE A 727 -27.62 13.70 11.22
CA ILE A 727 -26.36 12.98 11.26
C ILE A 727 -26.42 11.87 12.31
N VAL A 728 -25.86 10.71 11.97
CA VAL A 728 -25.65 9.62 12.92
C VAL A 728 -24.16 9.49 13.20
N THR A 729 -23.75 9.65 14.46
CA THR A 729 -22.44 9.23 14.94
C THR A 729 -22.59 7.78 15.38
N PHE A 730 -22.04 6.86 14.58
CA PHE A 730 -22.13 5.42 14.82
C PHE A 730 -20.73 4.85 15.07
N HIS A 731 -20.44 4.45 16.31
CA HIS A 731 -19.19 3.77 16.64
C HIS A 731 -19.23 2.31 16.16
N SER A 732 -19.01 2.17 14.86
CA SER A 732 -18.99 0.94 14.06
C SER A 732 -18.34 1.28 12.71
N GLY A 733 -17.77 0.28 12.03
CA GLY A 733 -17.17 0.45 10.70
C GLY A 733 -18.07 0.01 9.55
N GLU A 734 -17.53 0.15 8.32
CA GLU A 734 -18.09 -0.49 7.13
C GLU A 734 -17.72 -1.97 7.09
N GLU A 735 -18.72 -2.79 6.76
CA GLU A 735 -18.67 -4.24 6.66
C GLU A 735 -17.56 -4.72 5.71
N SER A 736 -16.82 -5.74 6.14
CA SER A 736 -15.83 -6.45 5.32
C SER A 736 -16.16 -7.93 5.20
N ALA A 737 -15.71 -8.57 4.11
CA ALA A 737 -15.87 -10.01 3.91
C ALA A 737 -15.12 -10.86 4.97
N THR A 738 -14.18 -10.26 5.70
CA THR A 738 -13.42 -10.90 6.78
C THR A 738 -14.08 -10.75 8.15
N ASP A 739 -15.20 -10.05 8.25
CA ASP A 739 -15.89 -9.84 9.53
C ASP A 739 -16.48 -11.17 10.02
N VAL A 740 -15.90 -11.70 11.10
CA VAL A 740 -16.32 -12.97 11.72
C VAL A 740 -17.48 -12.80 12.71
N ILE A 741 -17.71 -11.55 13.14
CA ILE A 741 -18.81 -11.13 14.00
C ILE A 741 -19.42 -9.84 13.41
N PRO A 742 -20.72 -9.57 13.58
CA PRO A 742 -21.40 -8.42 12.96
C PRO A 742 -21.14 -7.11 13.73
N GLU A 743 -19.87 -6.76 13.93
CA GLU A 743 -19.43 -5.57 14.67
C GLU A 743 -19.47 -4.28 13.82
N ASN A 744 -19.33 -4.44 12.50
CA ASN A 744 -19.41 -3.38 11.50
C ASN A 744 -20.80 -3.41 10.86
N GLN A 745 -21.54 -2.30 10.91
CA GLN A 745 -22.91 -2.23 10.38
C GLN A 745 -23.25 -0.89 9.71
N VAL A 746 -22.24 -0.08 9.35
CA VAL A 746 -22.45 1.26 8.79
C VAL A 746 -23.16 1.22 7.44
N LYS A 747 -22.78 0.30 6.54
CA LYS A 747 -23.42 0.17 5.23
C LYS A 747 -24.86 -0.31 5.38
N ALA A 748 -25.08 -1.33 6.22
CA ALA A 748 -26.42 -1.83 6.53
C ALA A 748 -27.31 -0.71 7.10
N LEU A 749 -26.80 0.14 7.99
CA LEU A 749 -27.52 1.30 8.48
C LEU A 749 -27.89 2.27 7.35
N ALA A 750 -26.91 2.65 6.52
CA ALA A 750 -27.09 3.60 5.43
C ALA A 750 -28.11 3.14 4.38
N THR A 751 -28.17 1.84 4.09
CA THR A 751 -29.06 1.28 3.06
C THR A 751 -30.40 0.78 3.58
N SER A 752 -30.60 0.70 4.90
CA SER A 752 -31.81 0.10 5.50
C SER A 752 -32.67 1.08 6.30
N VAL A 753 -32.21 2.32 6.51
CA VAL A 753 -32.90 3.32 7.33
C VAL A 753 -33.11 4.62 6.57
N ASP A 754 -34.36 5.04 6.44
CA ASP A 754 -34.69 6.30 5.79
C ASP A 754 -34.52 7.51 6.72
N GLY A 755 -34.12 8.63 6.13
CA GLY A 755 -34.06 9.92 6.81
C GLY A 755 -32.74 10.27 7.47
N ILE A 756 -31.73 9.41 7.34
CA ILE A 756 -30.35 9.75 7.66
C ILE A 756 -29.77 10.55 6.47
N ASN A 757 -29.07 11.64 6.76
CA ASN A 757 -28.37 12.41 5.73
C ASN A 757 -26.87 12.09 5.68
N ALA A 758 -26.26 11.92 6.86
CA ALA A 758 -24.85 11.56 6.98
C ALA A 758 -24.60 10.61 8.16
N ILE A 759 -23.54 9.82 8.05
CA ILE A 759 -23.03 8.94 9.11
C ILE A 759 -21.54 9.24 9.31
N VAL A 760 -21.16 9.52 10.55
CA VAL A 760 -19.77 9.50 11.01
C VAL A 760 -19.53 8.13 11.62
N ALA A 761 -18.69 7.35 10.95
CA ALA A 761 -18.26 6.02 11.38
C ALA A 761 -17.00 6.10 12.25
N GLY A 762 -16.61 4.97 12.84
CA GLY A 762 -15.43 4.78 13.69
C GLY A 762 -15.02 3.31 13.76
N HIS A 763 -14.35 2.90 14.83
CA HIS A 763 -14.05 1.49 15.20
C HIS A 763 -13.02 0.76 14.32
N THR A 764 -13.06 0.98 13.01
CA THR A 764 -12.17 0.29 12.05
C THR A 764 -10.88 1.01 11.76
N HIS A 765 -10.67 2.21 12.33
CA HIS A 765 -9.50 3.06 12.09
C HIS A 765 -9.21 3.31 10.60
N ARG A 766 -10.28 3.48 9.80
CA ARG A 766 -10.14 3.74 8.36
C ARG A 766 -10.32 5.24 8.07
N ASN A 767 -9.63 5.72 7.04
CA ASN A 767 -9.84 7.05 6.52
C ASN A 767 -10.85 7.01 5.36
N ILE A 768 -12.08 7.49 5.59
CA ILE A 768 -13.14 7.58 4.58
C ILE A 768 -13.53 9.04 4.40
N GLY A 769 -13.09 9.65 3.30
CA GLY A 769 -13.42 11.03 2.97
C GLY A 769 -14.91 11.22 2.69
N MET A 770 -15.45 10.40 1.79
CA MET A 770 -16.87 10.43 1.40
C MET A 770 -17.25 9.16 0.62
N ASN A 771 -18.00 8.27 1.26
CA ASN A 771 -18.77 7.24 0.56
C ASN A 771 -20.23 7.70 0.45
N ILE A 772 -20.94 7.27 -0.61
CA ILE A 772 -22.35 7.59 -0.81
C ILE A 772 -23.12 6.28 -0.97
N TYR A 773 -24.15 6.12 -0.15
CA TYR A 773 -25.12 5.03 -0.25
C TYR A 773 -26.53 5.57 -0.52
N THR A 774 -27.43 4.67 -0.90
CA THR A 774 -28.82 4.99 -1.19
C THR A 774 -29.71 4.31 -0.16
N SER A 775 -30.54 5.10 0.52
CA SER A 775 -31.53 4.60 1.48
C SER A 775 -32.71 3.94 0.75
N PRO A 776 -33.61 3.23 1.46
CA PRO A 776 -34.77 2.57 0.84
C PRO A 776 -35.68 3.51 0.03
N SER A 777 -35.86 4.76 0.48
CA SER A 777 -36.61 5.80 -0.23
C SER A 777 -35.86 6.46 -1.40
N GLY A 778 -34.66 5.98 -1.75
CA GLY A 778 -33.84 6.53 -2.84
C GLY A 778 -33.01 7.75 -2.45
N ASN A 779 -33.00 8.13 -1.17
CA ASN A 779 -32.24 9.30 -0.70
C ASN A 779 -30.76 8.96 -0.51
N ARG A 780 -29.89 9.94 -0.75
CA ARG A 780 -28.45 9.79 -0.57
C ARG A 780 -28.07 9.86 0.92
N VAL A 781 -27.22 8.94 1.36
CA VAL A 781 -26.63 8.91 2.69
C VAL A 781 -25.11 8.97 2.54
N ILE A 782 -24.49 10.00 3.14
CA ILE A 782 -23.04 10.17 3.12
C ILE A 782 -22.42 9.41 4.29
N VAL A 783 -21.30 8.73 4.07
CA VAL A 783 -20.52 8.08 5.12
C VAL A 783 -19.10 8.64 5.12
N THR A 784 -18.61 9.03 6.30
CA THR A 784 -17.23 9.46 6.53
C THR A 784 -16.66 8.80 7.78
N GLN A 785 -15.34 8.64 7.86
CA GLN A 785 -14.64 8.08 9.02
C GLN A 785 -13.27 8.76 9.16
N PRO A 786 -12.97 9.36 10.32
CA PRO A 786 -11.72 10.09 10.53
C PRO A 786 -10.61 9.24 11.17
N ASP A 787 -10.09 8.21 10.47
CA ASP A 787 -8.97 7.36 10.95
C ASP A 787 -8.96 7.14 12.48
N ARG A 788 -7.94 7.60 13.21
CA ARG A 788 -7.80 7.50 14.66
C ARG A 788 -6.88 8.58 15.24
N TRP A 789 -6.87 8.71 16.56
CA TRP A 789 -5.90 9.47 17.37
C TRP A 789 -5.86 10.98 17.09
N GLY A 790 -6.86 11.53 16.40
CA GLY A 790 -6.84 12.91 15.93
C GLY A 790 -5.84 13.13 14.77
N ARG A 791 -5.52 12.09 14.00
CA ARG A 791 -4.70 12.20 12.77
C ARG A 791 -5.48 12.79 11.60
N TYR A 792 -6.79 12.61 11.61
CA TYR A 792 -7.71 13.17 10.63
C TYR A 792 -8.95 13.74 11.32
N VAL A 793 -9.61 14.68 10.64
CA VAL A 793 -10.92 15.22 11.03
C VAL A 793 -11.88 15.04 9.86
N SER A 794 -13.02 14.42 10.11
CA SER A 794 -14.11 14.38 9.13
C SER A 794 -14.76 15.76 9.07
N HIS A 795 -14.88 16.31 7.86
CA HIS A 795 -15.46 17.62 7.61
C HIS A 795 -16.61 17.49 6.62
N ILE A 796 -17.82 17.71 7.12
CA ILE A 796 -19.05 17.74 6.34
C ILE A 796 -19.53 19.19 6.25
N ASP A 797 -19.76 19.70 5.05
CA ASP A 797 -20.37 21.02 4.82
C ASP A 797 -21.82 20.84 4.37
N LEU A 798 -22.77 21.41 5.10
CA LEU A 798 -24.13 21.65 4.63
C LEU A 798 -24.12 22.98 3.89
N ILE A 799 -24.48 22.94 2.60
CA ILE A 799 -24.37 24.10 1.73
C ILE A 799 -25.75 24.64 1.40
N PHE A 800 -25.90 25.96 1.53
CA PHE A 800 -27.10 26.69 1.18
C PHE A 800 -26.76 27.71 0.09
N VAL A 801 -27.61 27.81 -0.93
CA VAL A 801 -27.47 28.81 -2.01
C VAL A 801 -28.65 29.75 -1.99
N LYS A 802 -28.39 31.02 -2.27
CA LYS A 802 -29.43 32.04 -2.37
C LYS A 802 -30.24 31.87 -3.66
N ASP A 803 -31.57 31.78 -3.55
CA ASP A 803 -32.50 31.72 -4.67
C ASP A 803 -32.73 33.11 -5.31
N SER A 804 -33.50 33.17 -6.41
CA SER A 804 -33.79 34.42 -7.13
C SER A 804 -34.56 35.45 -6.30
N ASN A 805 -35.23 35.02 -5.23
CA ASN A 805 -35.98 35.88 -4.32
C ASN A 805 -35.14 36.31 -3.12
N GLY A 806 -33.87 35.91 -3.09
CA GLY A 806 -32.93 36.26 -2.04
C GLY A 806 -32.96 35.33 -0.82
N ASN A 807 -33.70 34.21 -0.86
CA ASN A 807 -33.78 33.27 0.26
C ASN A 807 -32.76 32.16 0.11
N TYR A 808 -32.10 31.74 1.20
CA TYR A 808 -31.21 30.59 1.15
C TYR A 808 -32.00 29.28 1.15
N LYS A 809 -31.61 28.36 0.26
CA LYS A 809 -32.15 27.01 0.15
C LYS A 809 -31.02 25.99 0.28
N PHE A 810 -31.30 24.87 0.94
CA PHE A 810 -30.34 23.77 1.04
C PHE A 810 -30.02 23.23 -0.36
N ALA A 811 -28.74 23.22 -0.71
CA ALA A 811 -28.21 22.80 -2.00
C ALA A 811 -27.72 21.35 -1.99
N GLY A 812 -27.25 20.90 -0.83
CA GLY A 812 -26.62 19.60 -0.68
C GLY A 812 -25.53 19.61 0.38
N THR A 813 -24.79 18.50 0.42
CA THR A 813 -23.73 18.27 1.38
C THR A 813 -22.47 17.79 0.67
N THR A 814 -21.31 18.23 1.15
CA THR A 814 -20.01 17.69 0.77
C THR A 814 -19.31 17.09 1.99
N SER A 815 -18.46 16.09 1.79
CA SER A 815 -17.65 15.52 2.86
C SER A 815 -16.21 15.31 2.42
N LYS A 816 -15.26 15.48 3.35
CA LYS A 816 -13.85 15.13 3.19
C LYS A 816 -13.26 14.78 4.55
N THR A 817 -12.08 14.18 4.55
CA THR A 817 -11.24 14.10 5.75
C THR A 817 -10.02 15.01 5.59
N VAL A 818 -9.61 15.65 6.68
CA VAL A 818 -8.46 16.57 6.71
C VAL A 818 -7.39 15.98 7.60
N LYS A 819 -6.20 15.76 7.02
CA LYS A 819 -5.04 15.24 7.73
C LYS A 819 -4.45 16.31 8.66
N MET A 820 -4.23 15.97 9.92
CA MET A 820 -3.56 16.82 10.90
C MET A 820 -2.04 16.70 10.72
N ASP A 821 -1.52 17.22 9.61
CA ASP A 821 -0.09 17.25 9.30
C ASP A 821 0.59 18.56 9.77
N ALA A 822 1.78 18.86 9.26
CA ALA A 822 2.52 20.07 9.60
C ALA A 822 1.78 21.39 9.29
N ASN A 823 0.76 21.39 8.42
CA ASN A 823 -0.04 22.59 8.12
C ASN A 823 -0.96 23.01 9.28
N TYR A 824 -1.22 22.09 10.22
CA TYR A 824 -2.04 22.32 11.41
C TYR A 824 -1.16 22.17 12.66
N PRO A 825 -0.39 23.21 13.04
CA PRO A 825 0.42 23.16 14.24
C PRO A 825 -0.46 22.96 15.48
N ALA A 826 0.07 22.35 16.52
CA ALA A 826 -0.66 22.12 17.75
C ALA A 826 -1.02 23.45 18.44
N ASP A 827 -2.27 23.57 18.88
CA ASP A 827 -2.77 24.77 19.53
C ASP A 827 -2.11 24.99 20.90
N GLN A 828 -1.46 26.14 21.07
CA GLN A 828 -0.66 26.41 22.27
C GLN A 828 -1.51 26.69 23.51
N GLU A 829 -2.73 27.21 23.35
CA GLU A 829 -3.64 27.49 24.46
C GLU A 829 -4.18 26.18 25.04
N LEU A 830 -4.62 25.26 24.17
CA LEU A 830 -5.03 23.92 24.63
C LEU A 830 -3.87 23.17 25.28
N LEU A 831 -2.67 23.22 24.69
CA LEU A 831 -1.50 22.58 25.30
C LEU A 831 -1.21 23.12 26.70
N ALA A 832 -1.28 24.44 26.90
CA ALA A 832 -1.07 25.05 28.21
C ALA A 832 -2.13 24.60 29.24
N VAL A 833 -3.40 24.50 28.83
CA VAL A 833 -4.49 23.99 29.70
C VAL A 833 -4.26 22.53 30.08
N MET A 834 -3.73 21.72 29.16
CA MET A 834 -3.57 20.28 29.36
C MET A 834 -2.22 19.91 29.98
N GLN A 835 -1.24 20.82 30.03
CA GLN A 835 0.11 20.56 30.52
C GLN A 835 0.15 19.97 31.95
N PRO A 836 -0.65 20.43 32.92
CA PRO A 836 -0.64 19.84 34.27
C PRO A 836 -0.99 18.35 34.31
N TYR A 837 -1.86 17.89 33.39
CA TYR A 837 -2.18 16.48 33.22
C TYR A 837 -1.00 15.71 32.64
N GLN A 838 -0.32 16.28 31.65
CA GLN A 838 0.85 15.69 31.02
C GLN A 838 2.00 15.54 32.01
N ASP A 839 2.25 16.53 32.86
CA ASP A 839 3.34 16.51 33.83
C ASP A 839 3.17 15.37 34.85
N LYS A 840 1.94 15.15 35.35
CA LYS A 840 1.61 14.02 36.23
C LYS A 840 1.90 12.67 35.56
N VAL A 841 1.50 12.54 34.30
CA VAL A 841 1.67 11.29 33.53
C VAL A 841 3.14 11.03 33.24
N LEU A 842 3.90 12.04 32.79
CA LEU A 842 5.33 11.90 32.51
C LEU A 842 6.12 11.55 33.77
N ALA A 843 5.78 12.14 34.92
CA ALA A 843 6.38 11.77 36.20
C ALA A 843 6.08 10.31 36.56
N TYR A 844 4.84 9.84 36.36
CA TYR A 844 4.48 8.46 36.59
C TYR A 844 5.21 7.50 35.63
N THR A 845 5.15 7.73 34.32
CA THR A 845 5.76 6.85 33.31
C THR A 845 7.28 6.81 33.41
N GLY A 846 7.92 7.89 33.87
CA GLY A 846 9.35 7.97 34.13
C GLY A 846 9.82 7.24 35.39
N THR A 847 8.92 6.65 36.18
CA THR A 847 9.29 5.91 37.40
C THR A 847 10.16 4.72 37.07
N LYS A 848 11.36 4.66 37.66
CA LYS A 848 12.26 3.50 37.56
C LYS A 848 11.69 2.29 38.30
N ILE A 849 11.63 1.16 37.62
CA ILE A 849 11.10 -0.10 38.14
C ILE A 849 12.15 -1.22 38.23
N GLY A 850 13.30 -1.07 37.56
CA GLY A 850 14.39 -2.05 37.60
C GLY A 850 15.54 -1.71 36.66
N THR A 851 16.35 -2.71 36.31
CA THR A 851 17.49 -2.58 35.39
C THR A 851 17.54 -3.74 34.39
N ALA A 852 17.82 -3.47 33.11
CA ALA A 852 18.07 -4.47 32.08
C ALA A 852 19.57 -4.68 31.88
N ALA A 853 20.05 -5.92 31.95
CA ALA A 853 21.46 -6.25 31.75
C ALA A 853 21.92 -6.19 30.27
N GLY A 854 20.96 -6.21 29.34
CA GLY A 854 21.13 -6.12 27.89
C GLY A 854 19.81 -5.73 27.23
N ASP A 855 19.82 -5.59 25.90
CA ASP A 855 18.66 -5.09 25.16
C ASP A 855 17.58 -6.16 24.95
N PHE A 856 16.32 -5.78 25.10
CA PHE A 856 15.14 -6.52 24.68
C PHE A 856 14.51 -5.78 23.49
N LEU A 857 14.61 -6.35 22.28
CA LEU A 857 14.20 -5.68 21.04
C LEU A 857 13.08 -6.47 20.35
N ALA A 858 12.10 -5.76 19.77
CA ALA A 858 11.06 -6.34 18.92
C ALA A 858 11.51 -6.65 17.47
N THR A 859 12.80 -6.55 17.17
CA THR A 859 13.32 -6.84 15.82
C THR A 859 13.11 -8.31 15.47
N GLY A 860 12.39 -8.58 14.37
CA GLY A 860 12.05 -9.93 13.94
C GLY A 860 10.96 -10.60 14.77
N ILE A 861 10.26 -9.86 15.65
CA ILE A 861 9.28 -10.43 16.59
C ILE A 861 8.19 -11.27 15.90
N THR A 862 7.84 -10.98 14.65
CA THR A 862 6.84 -11.73 13.88
C THR A 862 7.41 -12.90 13.08
N THR A 863 8.72 -13.18 13.13
CA THR A 863 9.37 -14.22 12.31
C THR A 863 10.35 -15.10 13.07
N GLN A 864 10.71 -14.71 14.30
CA GLN A 864 11.64 -15.44 15.16
C GLN A 864 11.32 -15.18 16.63
N ASP A 865 11.85 -16.04 17.48
CA ASP A 865 11.83 -15.88 18.91
C ASP A 865 12.64 -14.65 19.37
N THR A 866 12.17 -13.97 20.42
CA THR A 866 12.77 -12.71 20.92
C THR A 866 12.72 -12.63 22.44
N ALA A 867 13.73 -11.99 23.03
CA ALA A 867 13.81 -11.86 24.49
C ALA A 867 12.64 -11.09 25.11
N LEU A 868 12.01 -10.23 24.32
CA LEU A 868 10.86 -9.44 24.71
C LEU A 868 9.59 -10.31 24.83
N MET A 869 9.35 -11.22 23.87
CA MET A 869 8.27 -12.20 23.97
C MET A 869 8.50 -13.23 25.06
N ASP A 870 9.76 -13.66 25.26
CA ASP A 870 10.14 -14.55 26.35
C ASP A 870 9.89 -13.90 27.72
N LEU A 871 10.18 -12.60 27.89
CA LEU A 871 9.88 -11.87 29.12
C LEU A 871 8.38 -11.88 29.42
N VAL A 872 7.53 -11.52 28.45
CA VAL A 872 6.07 -11.50 28.64
C VAL A 872 5.55 -12.88 29.03
N ASN A 873 5.95 -13.91 28.28
CA ASN A 873 5.50 -15.27 28.55
C ASN A 873 6.04 -15.84 29.88
N GLU A 874 7.28 -15.52 30.25
CA GLU A 874 7.85 -15.95 31.53
C GLU A 874 7.12 -15.32 32.71
N VAL A 875 6.78 -14.03 32.63
CA VAL A 875 5.95 -13.34 33.64
C VAL A 875 4.58 -14.00 33.75
N GLN A 876 3.92 -14.27 32.62
CA GLN A 876 2.62 -14.96 32.59
C GLN A 876 2.71 -16.35 33.25
N ARG A 877 3.72 -17.16 32.93
CA ARG A 877 3.92 -18.48 33.58
C ARG A 877 4.20 -18.35 35.07
N TYR A 878 5.02 -17.37 35.47
CA TYR A 878 5.44 -17.15 36.84
C TYR A 878 4.23 -16.89 37.76
N TYR A 879 3.37 -15.93 37.40
CA TYR A 879 2.21 -15.59 38.23
C TYR A 879 1.08 -16.61 38.14
N ALA A 880 0.77 -17.13 36.94
CA ALA A 880 -0.27 -18.15 36.80
C ALA A 880 0.16 -19.54 37.28
N LYS A 881 1.45 -19.77 37.58
CA LYS A 881 2.02 -21.10 37.89
C LYS A 881 1.70 -22.13 36.79
N ALA A 882 1.86 -21.70 35.55
CA ALA A 882 1.48 -22.45 34.35
C ALA A 882 2.64 -23.29 33.79
N ASP A 883 2.31 -24.42 33.18
CA ASP A 883 3.29 -25.25 32.45
C ASP A 883 3.76 -24.51 31.19
N LEU A 884 2.83 -23.86 30.49
CA LEU A 884 3.01 -23.18 29.21
C LEU A 884 2.39 -21.78 29.24
N SER A 885 2.79 -20.90 28.32
CA SER A 885 2.17 -19.59 28.14
C SER A 885 2.04 -19.23 26.67
N ILE A 886 0.96 -18.57 26.32
CA ILE A 886 0.71 -18.06 24.98
C ILE A 886 0.54 -16.54 25.04
N ALA A 887 1.24 -15.82 24.18
CA ALA A 887 1.11 -14.38 24.02
C ALA A 887 1.34 -13.96 22.56
N ALA A 888 0.75 -12.84 22.16
CA ALA A 888 0.95 -12.23 20.85
C ALA A 888 1.90 -11.03 20.91
N PRO A 889 2.57 -10.65 19.81
CA PRO A 889 3.32 -9.41 19.74
C PRO A 889 2.33 -8.24 19.67
N LEU A 890 2.23 -7.50 20.77
CA LEU A 890 1.32 -6.35 20.86
C LEU A 890 1.93 -5.05 20.32
N SER A 891 3.25 -5.01 20.20
CA SER A 891 4.00 -3.88 19.66
C SER A 891 5.26 -4.38 18.93
N THR A 892 5.37 -4.03 17.65
CA THR A 892 6.54 -4.34 16.81
C THR A 892 7.68 -3.32 16.95
N THR A 893 7.45 -2.27 17.73
CA THR A 893 8.44 -1.19 17.97
C THR A 893 8.91 -1.12 19.42
N ALA A 894 8.33 -1.95 20.30
CA ALA A 894 8.71 -2.02 21.70
C ALA A 894 10.18 -2.37 21.89
N LYS A 895 10.80 -1.74 22.88
CA LYS A 895 12.21 -1.92 23.22
C LYS A 895 12.44 -1.63 24.69
N ILE A 896 13.28 -2.44 25.32
CA ILE A 896 13.85 -2.16 26.65
C ILE A 896 15.36 -2.18 26.45
N TYR A 897 15.99 -1.01 26.46
CA TYR A 897 17.44 -0.92 26.32
C TYR A 897 18.15 -1.33 27.61
N LYS A 898 19.41 -1.76 27.48
CA LYS A 898 20.31 -1.94 28.61
C LYS A 898 20.37 -0.68 29.47
N GLY A 899 20.18 -0.85 30.78
CA GLY A 899 20.15 0.24 31.75
C GLY A 899 18.87 0.27 32.55
N ASP A 900 18.44 1.47 32.96
CA ASP A 900 17.26 1.65 33.80
C ASP A 900 15.98 1.32 33.02
N ILE A 901 15.07 0.57 33.65
CA ILE A 901 13.75 0.24 33.11
C ILE A 901 12.72 1.13 33.80
N THR A 902 11.84 1.73 33.01
CA THR A 902 10.77 2.61 33.46
C THR A 902 9.38 2.00 33.24
N ILE A 903 8.34 2.58 33.83
CA ILE A 903 6.95 2.22 33.53
C ILE A 903 6.64 2.44 32.04
N GLN A 904 7.19 3.49 31.43
CA GLN A 904 7.03 3.77 30.00
C GLN A 904 7.50 2.60 29.13
N ASP A 905 8.65 2.00 29.44
CA ASP A 905 9.17 0.86 28.68
C ASP A 905 8.16 -0.30 28.68
N ILE A 906 7.50 -0.56 29.82
CA ILE A 906 6.51 -1.64 29.95
C ILE A 906 5.18 -1.27 29.30
N MET A 907 4.77 -0.01 29.35
CA MET A 907 3.61 0.48 28.61
C MET A 907 3.81 0.38 27.09
N SER A 908 5.04 0.60 26.59
CA SER A 908 5.39 0.41 25.17
C SER A 908 5.37 -1.06 24.74
N LEU A 909 5.70 -1.96 25.67
CA LEU A 909 5.71 -3.41 25.50
C LEU A 909 4.30 -4.01 25.49
N TYR A 910 3.51 -3.72 26.53
CA TYR A 910 2.18 -4.30 26.72
C TYR A 910 1.13 -3.18 26.80
N ILE A 911 0.63 -2.80 25.63
CA ILE A 911 -0.24 -1.63 25.43
C ILE A 911 -1.70 -1.82 25.90
N TYR A 912 -2.11 -3.04 26.26
CA TYR A 912 -3.49 -3.35 26.69
C TYR A 912 -3.60 -3.66 28.18
N GLU A 913 -4.72 -3.27 28.79
CA GLU A 913 -5.05 -3.53 30.20
C GLU A 913 -5.62 -4.94 30.43
N ASN A 914 -4.97 -5.95 29.86
CA ASN A 914 -5.46 -7.33 29.98
C ASN A 914 -5.13 -7.94 31.34
N PHE A 915 -6.04 -8.78 31.82
CA PHE A 915 -5.82 -9.66 32.97
C PHE A 915 -5.28 -11.01 32.52
N LEU A 916 -4.54 -11.67 33.40
CA LEU A 916 -3.99 -13.00 33.20
C LEU A 916 -4.98 -14.09 33.65
N TYR A 917 -5.20 -15.07 32.78
CA TYR A 917 -5.94 -16.30 33.04
C TYR A 917 -5.01 -17.52 32.96
N GLY A 918 -5.20 -18.48 33.85
CA GLY A 918 -4.64 -19.82 33.73
C GLY A 918 -5.76 -20.81 33.42
N ILE A 919 -5.67 -21.46 32.26
CA ILE A 919 -6.63 -22.47 31.82
C ILE A 919 -5.97 -23.82 31.54
N LYS A 920 -6.76 -24.89 31.58
CA LYS A 920 -6.34 -26.24 31.15
C LYS A 920 -6.62 -26.41 29.67
N MET A 921 -5.61 -26.84 28.91
CA MET A 921 -5.76 -27.21 27.50
C MET A 921 -5.26 -28.63 27.26
N THR A 922 -5.95 -29.38 26.41
CA THR A 922 -5.41 -30.65 25.90
C THR A 922 -4.34 -30.40 24.85
N GLY A 923 -3.48 -31.38 24.58
CA GLY A 923 -2.47 -31.30 23.53
C GLY A 923 -3.07 -31.06 22.15
N LYS A 924 -4.27 -31.61 21.89
CA LYS A 924 -5.03 -31.32 20.67
C LYS A 924 -5.43 -29.85 20.59
N GLN A 925 -6.04 -29.32 21.65
CA GLN A 925 -6.48 -27.92 21.71
C GLN A 925 -5.30 -26.96 21.55
N LEU A 926 -4.16 -27.28 22.18
CA LEU A 926 -2.92 -26.52 22.05
C LEU A 926 -2.40 -26.49 20.60
N LYS A 927 -2.42 -27.64 19.91
CA LYS A 927 -2.01 -27.72 18.50
C LYS A 927 -2.96 -26.95 17.59
N ASP A 928 -4.28 -27.10 17.78
CA ASP A 928 -5.29 -26.40 16.99
C ASP A 928 -5.16 -24.87 17.14
N TRP A 929 -4.84 -24.39 18.36
CA TRP A 929 -4.54 -22.98 18.63
C TRP A 929 -3.37 -22.45 17.79
N LEU A 930 -2.26 -23.22 17.75
CA LEU A 930 -1.06 -22.84 16.99
C LEU A 930 -1.29 -22.90 15.48
N GLU A 931 -2.05 -23.89 15.00
CA GLU A 931 -2.45 -23.96 13.59
C GLU A 931 -3.31 -22.75 13.19
N TRP A 932 -4.21 -22.30 14.09
CA TRP A 932 -5.00 -21.09 13.88
C TRP A 932 -4.12 -19.84 13.78
N SER A 933 -3.07 -19.74 14.61
CA SER A 933 -2.11 -18.64 14.53
C SER A 933 -1.26 -18.70 13.26
N ALA A 934 -0.84 -19.89 12.83
CA ALA A 934 0.08 -20.08 11.70
C ALA A 934 -0.50 -19.63 10.34
N ARG A 935 -1.81 -19.36 10.26
CA ARG A 935 -2.47 -18.71 9.10
C ARG A 935 -1.91 -17.33 8.77
N TYR A 936 -1.25 -16.69 9.73
CA TYR A 936 -0.60 -15.39 9.56
C TYR A 936 0.35 -15.37 8.36
N TYR A 937 1.07 -16.47 8.12
CA TYR A 937 2.09 -16.55 7.08
C TYR A 937 1.54 -17.04 5.73
N LYS A 938 2.06 -16.48 4.64
CA LYS A 938 1.84 -16.98 3.29
C LYS A 938 2.44 -18.38 3.13
N GLN A 939 1.73 -19.29 2.46
CA GLN A 939 2.30 -20.60 2.10
C GLN A 939 3.44 -20.41 1.10
N VAL A 940 4.54 -21.15 1.28
CA VAL A 940 5.69 -21.12 0.38
C VAL A 940 5.72 -22.32 -0.57
N THR A 941 6.31 -22.11 -1.73
CA THR A 941 6.48 -23.11 -2.80
C THR A 941 7.95 -23.38 -3.12
N SER A 942 8.85 -22.46 -2.74
CA SER A 942 10.30 -22.60 -2.86
C SER A 942 10.98 -22.38 -1.50
N PRO A 943 12.10 -23.07 -1.20
CA PRO A 943 12.93 -22.80 -0.02
C PRO A 943 13.41 -21.35 0.10
N THR A 944 13.48 -20.62 -1.01
CA THR A 944 13.92 -19.22 -1.09
C THR A 944 12.78 -18.21 -1.00
N ASP A 945 11.53 -18.66 -0.91
CA ASP A 945 10.40 -17.75 -0.80
C ASP A 945 10.51 -16.96 0.51
N PRO A 946 10.20 -15.66 0.51
CA PRO A 946 10.30 -14.84 1.71
C PRO A 946 9.19 -15.22 2.70
N VAL A 947 9.54 -15.25 3.99
CA VAL A 947 8.57 -15.41 5.08
C VAL A 947 7.84 -14.08 5.25
N VAL A 948 6.62 -14.01 4.70
CA VAL A 948 5.78 -12.81 4.73
C VAL A 948 4.39 -13.12 5.23
N LYS A 949 3.73 -12.09 5.74
CA LYS A 949 2.32 -12.13 6.09
C LYS A 949 1.46 -12.44 4.86
N ASP A 950 0.45 -13.27 5.02
CA ASP A 950 -0.45 -13.63 3.93
C ASP A 950 -1.32 -12.43 3.53
N PRO A 951 -1.23 -11.93 2.27
CA PRO A 951 -1.99 -10.76 1.84
C PRO A 951 -3.49 -11.04 1.68
N VAL A 952 -3.90 -12.31 1.55
CA VAL A 952 -5.32 -12.70 1.44
C VAL A 952 -5.99 -12.59 2.80
N TYR A 953 -5.38 -13.15 3.84
CA TYR A 953 -5.94 -13.08 5.19
C TYR A 953 -5.65 -11.77 5.91
N ASN A 954 -4.51 -11.14 5.62
CA ASN A 954 -4.03 -9.88 6.19
C ASN A 954 -4.18 -9.80 7.74
N ILE A 955 -3.94 -10.93 8.43
CA ILE A 955 -4.17 -11.08 9.87
C ILE A 955 -3.34 -10.07 10.70
N PRO A 956 -3.94 -9.21 11.53
CA PRO A 956 -3.21 -8.26 12.37
C PRO A 956 -2.13 -8.93 13.24
N ASP A 957 -1.02 -8.24 13.52
CA ASP A 957 0.13 -8.81 14.24
C ASP A 957 -0.23 -9.29 15.65
N TYR A 958 -1.14 -8.60 16.33
CA TYR A 958 -1.66 -9.01 17.63
C TYR A 958 -2.51 -10.30 17.57
N ASN A 959 -2.71 -10.91 16.40
CA ASN A 959 -3.31 -12.24 16.19
C ASN A 959 -2.28 -13.30 15.74
N LEU A 960 -0.99 -13.06 15.99
CA LEU A 960 0.10 -14.03 15.88
C LEU A 960 0.52 -14.52 17.28
N ASP A 961 -0.12 -15.57 17.79
CA ASP A 961 0.15 -16.15 19.10
C ASP A 961 1.40 -17.05 19.08
N MET A 962 2.30 -16.85 20.06
CA MET A 962 3.53 -17.60 20.26
C MET A 962 3.46 -18.39 21.57
N LEU A 963 3.86 -19.65 21.52
CA LEU A 963 3.85 -20.55 22.69
C LEU A 963 5.24 -20.65 23.31
N HIS A 964 5.31 -20.37 24.61
CA HIS A 964 6.50 -20.52 25.43
C HIS A 964 6.39 -21.72 26.38
N GLY A 965 7.52 -22.38 26.65
CA GLY A 965 7.59 -23.63 27.44
C GLY A 965 7.46 -24.92 26.61
N ALA A 966 7.33 -24.81 25.29
CA ALA A 966 7.28 -25.92 24.35
C ALA A 966 8.13 -25.63 23.12
N THR A 967 8.73 -26.65 22.49
CA THR A 967 9.45 -26.47 21.22
C THR A 967 8.62 -26.91 20.03
N TYR A 968 8.61 -26.16 18.92
CA TYR A 968 7.88 -26.54 17.70
C TYR A 968 8.45 -25.92 16.43
N THR A 969 7.99 -26.37 15.26
CA THR A 969 8.36 -25.78 13.96
C THR A 969 7.11 -25.47 13.15
N ILE A 970 7.07 -24.28 12.54
CA ILE A 970 6.03 -23.86 11.60
C ILE A 970 6.53 -24.16 10.19
N ASP A 971 6.00 -25.22 9.56
CA ASP A 971 6.30 -25.63 8.19
C ASP A 971 5.39 -24.87 7.21
N LEU A 972 5.95 -23.88 6.50
CA LEU A 972 5.20 -23.07 5.54
C LEU A 972 4.99 -23.75 4.19
N THR A 973 5.59 -24.92 3.95
CA THR A 973 5.31 -25.71 2.74
C THR A 973 3.98 -26.46 2.88
N ALA A 974 3.55 -26.73 4.12
CA ALA A 974 2.31 -27.40 4.42
C ALA A 974 1.10 -26.44 4.27
N PRO A 975 -0.08 -26.97 3.85
CA PRO A 975 -1.30 -26.18 3.82
C PRO A 975 -1.70 -25.71 5.23
N VAL A 976 -2.47 -24.63 5.29
CA VAL A 976 -3.08 -24.12 6.53
C VAL A 976 -3.79 -25.26 7.28
N GLY A 977 -3.57 -25.35 8.60
CA GLY A 977 -4.12 -26.40 9.46
C GLY A 977 -3.23 -27.64 9.60
N GLN A 978 -2.07 -27.69 8.92
CA GLN A 978 -1.10 -28.79 9.02
C GLN A 978 0.35 -28.32 9.18
N ARG A 979 0.56 -27.06 9.58
CA ARG A 979 1.86 -26.38 9.60
C ARG A 979 2.67 -26.65 10.87
N ILE A 980 2.04 -26.97 11.98
CA ILE A 980 2.72 -27.17 13.26
C ILE A 980 3.31 -28.59 13.32
N LYS A 981 4.64 -28.66 13.30
CA LYS A 981 5.41 -29.90 13.39
C LYS A 981 6.19 -29.98 14.70
N ASN A 982 6.39 -31.21 15.17
CA ASN A 982 7.31 -31.54 16.27
C ASN A 982 7.08 -30.73 17.54
N LEU A 983 5.81 -30.46 17.89
CA LEU A 983 5.43 -29.82 19.14
C LEU A 983 5.80 -30.71 20.33
N LYS A 984 6.71 -30.21 21.19
CA LYS A 984 7.24 -30.94 22.34
C LYS A 984 7.20 -30.10 23.60
N VAL A 985 6.87 -30.73 24.73
CA VAL A 985 7.01 -30.15 26.08
C VAL A 985 8.02 -30.98 26.85
N ASN A 986 9.01 -30.34 27.47
CA ASN A 986 10.12 -31.01 28.16
C ASN A 986 10.82 -32.08 27.28
N GLY A 987 10.96 -31.81 25.99
CA GLY A 987 11.58 -32.70 25.00
C GLY A 987 10.74 -33.89 24.54
N LYS A 988 9.51 -34.06 25.05
CA LYS A 988 8.58 -35.14 24.64
C LYS A 988 7.51 -34.61 23.69
N LEU A 989 7.15 -35.38 22.66
CA LEU A 989 6.07 -35.03 21.75
C LEU A 989 4.75 -34.91 22.52
N VAL A 990 3.99 -33.86 22.20
CA VAL A 990 2.68 -33.61 22.78
C VAL A 990 1.66 -34.56 22.18
N LYS A 991 0.97 -35.32 23.02
CA LYS A 991 -0.17 -36.15 22.62
C LYS A 991 -1.45 -35.37 22.71
N ASP A 992 -2.41 -35.69 21.85
CA ASP A 992 -3.73 -35.05 21.84
C ASP A 992 -4.43 -35.06 23.21
N THR A 993 -4.17 -36.09 24.02
CA THR A 993 -4.76 -36.32 25.34
C THR A 993 -3.98 -35.70 26.51
N ASP A 994 -2.76 -35.21 26.29
CA ASP A 994 -1.98 -34.58 27.35
C ASP A 994 -2.70 -33.32 27.83
N VAL A 995 -2.64 -32.98 29.13
CA VAL A 995 -3.30 -31.80 29.68
C VAL A 995 -2.25 -30.88 30.29
N PHE A 996 -2.24 -29.62 29.86
CA PHE A 996 -1.31 -28.60 30.32
C PHE A 996 -2.05 -27.46 30.98
N LYS A 997 -1.43 -26.87 32.00
CA LYS A 997 -1.80 -25.55 32.51
C LYS A 997 -1.19 -24.50 31.59
N VAL A 998 -2.03 -23.70 30.94
CA VAL A 998 -1.63 -22.68 29.96
C VAL A 998 -2.05 -21.31 30.46
N ALA A 999 -1.10 -20.38 30.50
CA ALA A 999 -1.36 -18.98 30.78
C ALA A 999 -1.72 -18.23 29.49
N ILE A 1000 -2.84 -17.51 29.51
CA ILE A 1000 -3.33 -16.66 28.40
C ILE A 1000 -3.91 -15.37 28.97
N ASN A 1001 -4.03 -14.33 28.15
CA ASN A 1001 -4.73 -13.12 28.56
C ASN A 1001 -6.26 -13.27 28.49
N ASN A 1002 -6.99 -12.40 29.19
CA ASN A 1002 -8.45 -12.41 29.24
C ASN A 1002 -9.10 -12.10 27.89
N TYR A 1003 -8.46 -11.32 27.01
CA TYR A 1003 -8.94 -11.09 25.65
C TYR A 1003 -9.05 -12.40 24.85
N ARG A 1004 -8.00 -13.24 24.90
CA ARG A 1004 -8.01 -14.58 24.32
C ARG A 1004 -9.04 -15.48 24.98
N PHE A 1005 -9.09 -15.49 26.31
CA PHE A 1005 -10.07 -16.28 27.05
C PHE A 1005 -11.51 -15.92 26.66
N ASN A 1006 -11.82 -14.65 26.42
CA ASN A 1006 -13.16 -14.19 26.02
C ASN A 1006 -13.51 -14.49 24.56
N GLY A 1007 -12.59 -15.05 23.76
CA GLY A 1007 -12.82 -15.40 22.36
C GLY A 1007 -12.17 -14.46 21.35
N GLY A 1008 -11.38 -13.48 21.81
CA GLY A 1008 -10.66 -12.54 20.96
C GLY A 1008 -9.77 -13.24 19.91
N GLY A 1009 -9.88 -12.81 18.64
CA GLY A 1009 -9.19 -13.43 17.50
C GLY A 1009 -9.70 -14.82 17.10
N GLY A 1010 -10.78 -15.32 17.72
CA GLY A 1010 -11.40 -16.61 17.40
C GLY A 1010 -10.65 -17.85 17.91
N PHE A 1011 -9.59 -17.67 18.70
CA PHE A 1011 -8.71 -18.76 19.13
C PHE A 1011 -9.38 -19.83 19.99
N MET A 1012 -10.19 -19.42 20.98
CA MET A 1012 -10.92 -20.36 21.83
C MET A 1012 -11.84 -21.26 21.00
N ALA A 1013 -12.60 -20.67 20.07
CA ALA A 1013 -13.49 -21.41 19.18
C ALA A 1013 -12.71 -22.34 18.23
N ALA A 1014 -11.61 -21.87 17.64
CA ALA A 1014 -10.76 -22.67 16.77
C ALA A 1014 -10.14 -23.89 17.48
N ALA A 1015 -9.80 -23.74 18.77
CA ALA A 1015 -9.31 -24.82 19.62
C ALA A 1015 -10.45 -25.67 20.23
N GLY A 1016 -11.73 -25.36 19.97
CA GLY A 1016 -12.86 -26.08 20.55
C GLY A 1016 -12.99 -25.92 22.07
N ILE A 1017 -12.58 -24.77 22.62
CA ILE A 1017 -12.64 -24.44 24.04
C ILE A 1017 -13.82 -23.47 24.28
N SER A 1018 -14.68 -23.79 25.25
CA SER A 1018 -15.75 -22.89 25.69
C SER A 1018 -15.30 -22.05 26.88
N ASN A 1019 -15.36 -20.72 26.75
CA ASN A 1019 -15.04 -19.79 27.84
C ASN A 1019 -16.11 -19.74 28.96
N THR A 1020 -17.25 -20.40 28.75
CA THR A 1020 -18.31 -20.56 29.76
C THR A 1020 -18.12 -21.80 30.64
N ASP A 1021 -17.16 -22.67 30.32
CA ASP A 1021 -16.85 -23.83 31.16
C ASP A 1021 -15.96 -23.38 32.34
N PRO A 1022 -16.44 -23.37 33.59
CA PRO A 1022 -15.62 -22.96 34.72
C PRO A 1022 -14.53 -23.98 35.06
N SER A 1023 -14.63 -25.24 34.60
CA SER A 1023 -13.73 -26.33 34.99
C SER A 1023 -12.33 -26.24 34.36
N ILE A 1024 -12.21 -25.50 33.25
CA ILE A 1024 -10.94 -25.25 32.57
C ILE A 1024 -10.12 -24.17 33.28
N VAL A 1025 -10.76 -23.22 33.98
CA VAL A 1025 -10.08 -22.11 34.65
C VAL A 1025 -9.55 -22.57 36.00
N TYR A 1026 -8.26 -22.37 36.24
CA TYR A 1026 -7.64 -22.63 37.54
C TYR A 1026 -6.98 -21.39 38.16
N PHE A 1027 -6.81 -20.32 37.39
CA PHE A 1027 -6.24 -19.05 37.85
C PHE A 1027 -6.90 -17.87 37.12
N ASP A 1028 -7.21 -16.82 37.86
CA ASP A 1028 -7.82 -15.57 37.38
C ASP A 1028 -7.23 -14.43 38.19
N SER A 1029 -6.27 -13.72 37.59
CA SER A 1029 -5.53 -12.64 38.27
C SER A 1029 -6.41 -11.48 38.71
N ALA A 1030 -7.51 -11.18 38.00
CA ALA A 1030 -8.43 -10.12 38.39
C ALA A 1030 -9.11 -10.47 39.72
N LYS A 1031 -9.49 -11.75 39.90
CA LYS A 1031 -10.09 -12.23 41.15
C LYS A 1031 -9.08 -12.33 42.29
N GLU A 1032 -7.86 -12.74 42.00
CA GLU A 1032 -6.85 -12.93 43.05
C GLU A 1032 -6.18 -11.62 43.49
N MET A 1033 -6.05 -10.64 42.60
CA MET A 1033 -5.21 -9.46 42.81
C MET A 1033 -5.94 -8.13 42.56
N GLY A 1034 -7.19 -8.14 42.12
CA GLY A 1034 -7.86 -6.92 41.68
C GLY A 1034 -7.13 -6.28 40.50
N ASP A 1035 -7.08 -4.95 40.45
CA ASP A 1035 -6.45 -4.19 39.36
C ASP A 1035 -4.94 -4.43 39.22
N ASP A 1036 -4.28 -4.85 40.31
CA ASP A 1036 -2.88 -5.27 40.30
C ASP A 1036 -2.64 -6.57 39.52
N GLY A 1037 -3.72 -7.29 39.17
CA GLY A 1037 -3.67 -8.50 38.36
C GLY A 1037 -3.49 -8.27 36.85
N GLN A 1038 -3.49 -7.02 36.38
CA GLN A 1038 -3.24 -6.71 34.98
C GLN A 1038 -1.83 -7.17 34.57
N ILE A 1039 -1.69 -7.78 33.39
CA ILE A 1039 -0.42 -8.33 32.90
C ILE A 1039 0.69 -7.28 32.89
N ARG A 1040 0.37 -6.02 32.53
CA ARG A 1040 1.30 -4.90 32.62
C ARG A 1040 1.82 -4.69 34.05
N SER A 1041 0.92 -4.66 35.04
CA SER A 1041 1.25 -4.56 36.46
C SER A 1041 2.08 -5.76 36.94
N LEU A 1042 1.77 -6.97 36.46
CA LEU A 1042 2.54 -8.17 36.73
C LEU A 1042 3.96 -8.09 36.15
N ILE A 1043 4.15 -7.57 34.94
CA ILE A 1043 5.49 -7.35 34.36
C ILE A 1043 6.28 -6.34 35.19
N ILE A 1044 5.66 -5.21 35.56
CA ILE A 1044 6.30 -4.19 36.42
C ILE A 1044 6.75 -4.80 37.74
N ARG A 1045 5.84 -5.52 38.41
CA ARG A 1045 6.11 -6.17 39.69
C ARG A 1045 7.22 -7.22 39.57
N TYR A 1046 7.20 -8.05 38.53
CA TYR A 1046 8.25 -9.02 38.29
C TYR A 1046 9.63 -8.36 38.16
N ILE A 1047 9.71 -7.25 37.42
CA ILE A 1047 10.96 -6.51 37.24
C ILE A 1047 11.44 -5.91 38.57
N GLN A 1048 10.52 -5.33 39.37
CA GLN A 1048 10.83 -4.83 40.71
C GLN A 1048 11.31 -5.94 41.64
N GLU A 1049 10.66 -7.10 41.63
CA GLU A 1049 11.03 -8.27 42.44
C GLU A 1049 12.41 -8.83 42.06
N LYS A 1050 12.74 -8.88 40.76
CA LYS A 1050 14.06 -9.35 40.28
C LYS A 1050 15.15 -8.31 40.43
N GLY A 1051 14.80 -7.02 40.41
CA GLY A 1051 15.72 -5.88 40.38
C GLY A 1051 16.45 -5.73 39.04
N THR A 1052 17.16 -6.77 38.60
CA THR A 1052 17.81 -6.84 37.27
C THR A 1052 17.27 -7.99 36.44
N ILE A 1053 16.83 -7.72 35.21
CA ILE A 1053 16.44 -8.73 34.23
C ILE A 1053 17.51 -8.90 33.14
N VAL A 1054 17.63 -10.11 32.62
CA VAL A 1054 18.64 -10.47 31.59
C VAL A 1054 17.90 -10.94 30.34
N PRO A 1055 18.21 -10.43 29.14
CA PRO A 1055 17.57 -10.90 27.91
C PRO A 1055 17.95 -12.36 27.66
N LYS A 1056 16.94 -13.19 27.42
CA LYS A 1056 17.07 -14.61 27.10
C LYS A 1056 16.27 -14.89 25.84
N VAL A 1057 16.81 -15.69 24.94
CA VAL A 1057 16.11 -16.22 23.76
C VAL A 1057 16.29 -17.72 23.81
N ASP A 1058 15.23 -18.46 24.10
CA ASP A 1058 15.32 -19.92 24.26
C ASP A 1058 15.26 -20.66 22.90
N ASN A 1059 14.91 -19.96 21.82
CA ASN A 1059 14.74 -20.49 20.45
C ASN A 1059 13.76 -21.68 20.42
N ASN A 1060 12.71 -21.59 21.22
CA ASN A 1060 11.72 -22.66 21.35
C ASN A 1060 10.95 -22.91 20.05
N TRP A 1061 10.77 -21.91 19.17
CA TRP A 1061 10.11 -22.11 17.88
C TRP A 1061 10.92 -21.56 16.70
N ARG A 1062 10.65 -22.09 15.51
CA ARG A 1062 11.21 -21.58 14.24
C ARG A 1062 10.25 -21.77 13.07
N ILE A 1063 10.48 -21.01 12.02
CA ILE A 1063 9.79 -21.13 10.73
C ILE A 1063 10.67 -21.92 9.77
N SER A 1064 10.05 -22.79 8.96
CA SER A 1064 10.73 -23.54 7.90
C SER A 1064 10.08 -23.25 6.55
N THR A 1065 10.90 -22.85 5.57
CA THR A 1065 10.49 -22.74 4.15
C THR A 1065 10.76 -24.02 3.36
N THR A 1066 11.36 -25.03 4.02
CA THR A 1066 11.52 -26.40 3.50
C THR A 1066 10.61 -27.37 4.25
N PRO A 1067 10.16 -28.47 3.63
CA PRO A 1067 9.32 -29.45 4.29
C PRO A 1067 9.96 -30.00 5.57
N VAL A 1068 9.17 -30.09 6.63
CA VAL A 1068 9.62 -30.59 7.94
C VAL A 1068 8.99 -31.95 8.19
N GLU A 1069 9.83 -32.97 8.37
CA GLU A 1069 9.35 -34.30 8.71
C GLU A 1069 8.72 -34.30 10.12
N GLN A 1070 7.50 -34.83 10.21
CA GLN A 1070 6.83 -35.04 11.48
C GLN A 1070 7.51 -36.20 12.21
N GLU A 1071 8.14 -35.91 13.33
CA GLU A 1071 8.60 -36.93 14.26
C GLU A 1071 7.38 -37.76 14.69
N LYS A 1072 7.50 -39.07 14.46
CA LYS A 1072 6.52 -40.03 14.95
C LYS A 1072 6.78 -40.24 16.42
N ASP A 1073 5.73 -40.21 17.21
CA ASP A 1073 5.77 -40.70 18.58
C ASP A 1073 6.24 -42.16 18.48
N VAL A 1074 7.46 -42.43 18.93
CA VAL A 1074 7.93 -43.81 19.03
C VAL A 1074 7.10 -44.39 20.16
N GLU A 1075 6.01 -45.07 19.79
CA GLU A 1075 5.29 -45.93 20.71
C GLU A 1075 6.31 -46.96 21.21
N ILE A 1076 6.83 -46.73 22.40
CA ILE A 1076 7.48 -47.77 23.16
C ILE A 1076 6.34 -48.73 23.52
N LYS A 1077 5.98 -49.64 22.59
CA LYS A 1077 5.79 -51.03 23.03
C LYS A 1077 7.03 -51.33 23.87
N PRO A 1078 6.93 -51.93 25.06
CA PRO A 1078 8.12 -52.42 25.74
C PRO A 1078 8.67 -53.58 24.91
N THR A 1079 9.30 -53.28 23.78
CA THR A 1079 10.46 -54.01 23.34
C THR A 1079 11.53 -53.77 24.40
N PRO A 1080 12.28 -54.81 24.79
CA PRO A 1080 13.27 -54.69 25.84
C PRO A 1080 14.16 -53.50 25.51
N ASN A 1081 14.48 -52.71 26.53
CA ASN A 1081 15.63 -51.81 26.58
C ASN A 1081 16.65 -52.20 25.50
N PRO A 1082 17.23 -51.28 24.69
CA PRO A 1082 18.44 -51.64 23.96
C PRO A 1082 19.35 -52.26 25.01
N ALA A 1083 19.61 -53.56 24.90
CA ALA A 1083 20.05 -54.35 26.05
C ALA A 1083 21.20 -53.55 26.67
N PRO A 1084 21.09 -53.14 27.96
CA PRO A 1084 22.06 -52.24 28.55
C PRO A 1084 23.42 -52.81 28.19
N ALA A 1085 24.27 -52.00 27.55
CA ALA A 1085 25.53 -52.45 26.95
C ALA A 1085 26.16 -53.49 27.89
N PRO A 1086 26.38 -54.74 27.43
CA PRO A 1086 26.57 -55.88 28.31
C PRO A 1086 27.54 -55.52 29.42
N GLN A 1087 27.07 -55.55 30.66
CA GLN A 1087 27.92 -55.20 31.80
C GLN A 1087 28.86 -56.37 32.05
N TYR A 1088 30.15 -56.08 32.18
CA TYR A 1088 31.15 -57.08 32.48
C TYR A 1088 31.59 -56.96 33.93
N ALA A 1089 31.60 -58.09 34.65
CA ALA A 1089 32.25 -58.23 35.93
C ALA A 1089 33.73 -58.50 35.68
N VAL A 1090 34.58 -57.56 36.06
CA VAL A 1090 36.03 -57.70 35.96
C VAL A 1090 36.58 -58.07 37.32
N VAL A 1091 37.23 -59.23 37.43
CA VAL A 1091 37.72 -59.75 38.72
C VAL A 1091 38.85 -58.86 39.25
N ILE A 1092 38.68 -58.25 40.42
CA ILE A 1092 39.63 -57.29 41.00
C ILE A 1092 40.57 -57.88 42.06
N ASN A 1093 40.33 -59.14 42.43
CA ASN A 1093 41.20 -59.92 43.29
C ASN A 1093 41.99 -60.94 42.45
N LEU A 1094 43.16 -61.39 42.92
CA LEU A 1094 44.04 -62.33 42.19
C LEU A 1094 43.33 -63.61 41.73
N ARG A 1095 42.35 -64.05 42.52
CA ARG A 1095 41.40 -65.08 42.18
C ARG A 1095 40.08 -64.79 42.87
N ALA A 1096 38.97 -65.17 42.22
CA ALA A 1096 37.65 -65.15 42.81
C ALA A 1096 36.96 -66.50 42.62
N TYR A 1097 36.06 -66.82 43.55
CA TYR A 1097 35.37 -68.10 43.59
C TYR A 1097 33.95 -67.91 43.07
N VAL A 1098 33.64 -68.61 41.99
CA VAL A 1098 32.29 -68.64 41.42
C VAL A 1098 31.52 -69.76 42.11
N LYS A 1099 30.42 -69.39 42.74
CA LYS A 1099 29.58 -70.25 43.59
C LYS A 1099 28.41 -70.80 42.80
N ALA A 1100 27.92 -72.00 43.14
CA ALA A 1100 26.75 -72.58 42.48
C ALA A 1100 25.50 -71.67 42.64
N ASN A 1101 25.37 -71.04 43.82
CA ASN A 1101 24.23 -70.21 44.23
C ASN A 1101 24.77 -68.90 44.88
N PRO A 1102 23.99 -67.80 44.98
CA PRO A 1102 24.43 -66.50 45.50
C PRO A 1102 24.57 -66.48 47.04
N SER A 1103 25.38 -67.39 47.58
CA SER A 1103 25.69 -67.51 49.01
C SER A 1103 27.16 -67.85 49.22
N ALA A 1104 27.77 -67.29 50.26
CA ALA A 1104 29.18 -67.55 50.60
C ALA A 1104 29.42 -69.02 50.99
N SER A 1105 28.42 -69.69 51.56
CA SER A 1105 28.47 -71.10 51.99
C SER A 1105 28.22 -72.10 50.85
N ALA A 1106 27.87 -71.65 49.65
CA ALA A 1106 27.61 -72.54 48.53
C ALA A 1106 28.91 -73.23 48.01
N PRO A 1107 28.79 -74.40 47.36
CA PRO A 1107 29.91 -75.05 46.68
C PRO A 1107 30.52 -74.15 45.59
N THR A 1108 31.85 -74.13 45.50
CA THR A 1108 32.55 -73.43 44.41
C THR A 1108 32.49 -74.29 43.14
N VAL A 1109 31.98 -73.72 42.06
CA VAL A 1109 31.85 -74.36 40.75
C VAL A 1109 32.95 -73.95 39.76
N ALA A 1110 33.60 -72.81 39.98
CA ALA A 1110 34.81 -72.41 39.26
C ALA A 1110 35.69 -71.46 40.09
N VAL A 1111 36.98 -71.43 39.79
CA VAL A 1111 37.91 -70.41 40.31
C VAL A 1111 38.42 -69.60 39.13
N VAL A 1112 38.25 -68.29 39.17
CA VAL A 1112 38.59 -67.38 38.07
C VAL A 1112 39.73 -66.47 38.49
N SER A 1113 40.65 -66.17 37.57
CA SER A 1113 41.83 -65.34 37.84
C SER A 1113 41.52 -63.84 37.77
N GLY A 1114 42.26 -63.05 38.54
CA GLY A 1114 42.18 -61.58 38.53
C GLY A 1114 42.40 -60.98 37.14
N GLY A 1115 41.61 -59.98 36.79
CA GLY A 1115 41.61 -59.32 35.49
C GLY A 1115 40.78 -60.05 34.42
N SER A 1116 40.31 -61.28 34.69
CA SER A 1116 39.36 -61.96 33.81
C SER A 1116 38.03 -61.22 33.78
N ARG A 1117 37.38 -61.21 32.61
CA ARG A 1117 36.14 -60.48 32.35
C ARG A 1117 35.05 -61.48 32.03
N TYR A 1118 33.92 -61.37 32.72
CA TYR A 1118 32.76 -62.20 32.45
C TYR A 1118 31.53 -61.33 32.30
N GLN A 1119 30.73 -61.60 31.27
CA GLN A 1119 29.48 -60.91 31.08
C GLN A 1119 28.55 -61.22 32.25
N ILE A 1120 28.01 -60.17 32.87
CA ILE A 1120 27.02 -60.27 33.93
C ILE A 1120 25.69 -60.61 33.29
N VAL A 1121 25.13 -61.74 33.73
CA VAL A 1121 23.85 -62.25 33.27
C VAL A 1121 22.73 -61.67 34.13
N VAL A 1122 22.93 -61.62 35.45
CA VAL A 1122 22.00 -61.02 36.40
C VAL A 1122 22.72 -60.59 37.67
N LYS A 1123 22.26 -59.50 38.32
CA LYS A 1123 22.67 -59.11 39.68
C LYS A 1123 21.63 -59.64 40.68
N ASP A 1124 22.09 -60.33 41.72
CA ASP A 1124 21.27 -60.86 42.80
C ASP A 1124 21.88 -60.47 44.15
N GLY A 1125 21.34 -59.41 44.74
CA GLY A 1125 21.87 -58.78 45.96
C GLY A 1125 23.34 -58.35 45.81
N SER A 1126 24.20 -58.94 46.66
CA SER A 1126 25.66 -58.73 46.64
C SER A 1126 26.41 -59.73 45.75
N TRP A 1127 25.74 -60.37 44.78
CA TRP A 1127 26.33 -61.34 43.86
C TRP A 1127 25.94 -61.04 42.41
N TYR A 1128 26.82 -61.42 41.47
CA TYR A 1128 26.60 -61.33 40.03
C TYR A 1128 26.65 -62.73 39.44
N LYS A 1129 25.61 -63.14 38.72
CA LYS A 1129 25.64 -64.37 37.95
C LYS A 1129 26.45 -64.15 36.68
N VAL A 1130 27.44 -64.99 36.45
CA VAL A 1130 28.37 -64.90 35.32
C VAL A 1130 28.50 -66.27 34.65
N LYS A 1131 28.85 -66.26 33.36
CA LYS A 1131 29.15 -67.48 32.60
C LYS A 1131 30.66 -67.65 32.49
N VAL A 1132 31.19 -68.77 32.97
CA VAL A 1132 32.63 -69.11 32.91
C VAL A 1132 32.77 -70.37 32.06
N GLY A 1133 33.20 -70.24 30.81
CA GLY A 1133 33.19 -71.35 29.86
C GLY A 1133 31.76 -71.87 29.60
N SER A 1134 31.50 -73.15 29.88
CA SER A 1134 30.19 -73.78 29.73
C SER A 1134 29.30 -73.73 30.98
N ILE A 1135 29.82 -73.31 32.13
CA ILE A 1135 29.12 -73.31 33.43
C ILE A 1135 28.67 -71.91 33.85
N PHE A 1136 27.49 -71.83 34.46
CA PHE A 1136 26.98 -70.61 35.10
C PHE A 1136 27.16 -70.70 36.62
N GLY A 1137 27.53 -69.58 37.24
CA GLY A 1137 27.55 -69.46 38.70
C GLY A 1137 27.63 -68.01 39.14
N TYR A 1138 27.74 -67.78 40.45
CA TYR A 1138 27.62 -66.47 41.08
C TYR A 1138 28.97 -66.03 41.66
N ILE A 1139 29.44 -64.86 41.25
CA ILE A 1139 30.64 -64.19 41.79
C ILE A 1139 30.21 -63.05 42.71
N ASN A 1140 30.88 -62.86 43.84
CA ASN A 1140 30.47 -61.83 44.79
C ASN A 1140 30.80 -60.43 44.24
N ALA A 1141 29.91 -59.46 44.48
CA ALA A 1141 30.07 -58.09 44.04
C ALA A 1141 31.32 -57.41 44.60
N LYS A 1142 31.79 -57.81 45.79
CA LYS A 1142 33.03 -57.29 46.38
C LYS A 1142 34.31 -57.73 45.65
N ASP A 1143 34.23 -58.79 44.84
CA ASP A 1143 35.37 -59.40 44.17
C ASP A 1143 35.52 -58.94 42.71
N VAL A 1144 34.61 -58.07 42.24
CA VAL A 1144 34.55 -57.61 40.84
C VAL A 1144 34.26 -56.12 40.73
N LEU A 1145 34.70 -55.50 39.64
CA LEU A 1145 34.30 -54.15 39.24
C LEU A 1145 33.44 -54.24 37.98
N VAL A 1146 32.33 -53.52 37.96
CA VAL A 1146 31.36 -53.54 36.84
C VAL A 1146 31.67 -52.42 35.86
N THR A 1147 31.78 -52.76 34.57
CA THR A 1147 32.03 -51.80 33.48
C THR A 1147 31.18 -52.11 32.26
N THR A 1148 30.86 -51.07 31.47
CA THR A 1148 30.17 -51.14 30.18
C THR A 1148 31.11 -51.01 28.97
N GLN A 1149 32.42 -50.80 29.20
CA GLN A 1149 33.46 -50.65 28.18
C GLN A 1149 34.61 -51.64 28.46
N PRO A 1150 34.51 -52.92 28.05
CA PRO A 1150 35.45 -53.97 28.46
C PRO A 1150 36.89 -53.77 27.94
N GLU A 1151 37.05 -53.00 26.86
CA GLU A 1151 38.32 -52.67 26.20
C GLU A 1151 39.13 -51.53 26.84
N LYS A 1152 38.54 -50.67 27.69
CA LYS A 1152 39.29 -49.61 28.38
C LYS A 1152 40.18 -50.19 29.50
N ILE A 1153 41.38 -49.62 29.66
CA ILE A 1153 42.28 -49.93 30.77
C ILE A 1153 41.62 -49.43 32.07
N VAL A 1154 41.15 -50.35 32.90
CA VAL A 1154 40.55 -50.07 34.21
C VAL A 1154 41.64 -50.11 35.28
N VAL A 1155 41.71 -49.08 36.12
CA VAL A 1155 42.50 -49.10 37.36
C VAL A 1155 41.71 -49.88 38.41
N TYR A 1156 42.17 -51.10 38.74
CA TYR A 1156 41.47 -52.02 39.65
C TYR A 1156 41.62 -51.64 41.11
N LYS A 1157 42.84 -51.24 41.51
CA LYS A 1157 43.15 -50.72 42.85
C LYS A 1157 44.46 -49.95 42.85
N LYS A 1158 44.66 -49.12 43.86
CA LYS A 1158 45.96 -48.49 44.13
C LYS A 1158 46.64 -49.27 45.25
N VAL A 1159 47.88 -49.69 45.02
CA VAL A 1159 48.69 -50.45 46.00
C VAL A 1159 49.93 -49.65 46.34
N LYS A 1160 50.40 -49.76 47.58
CA LYS A 1160 51.59 -49.05 48.05
C LYS A 1160 52.76 -50.02 48.18
N VAL A 1161 53.94 -49.66 47.70
CA VAL A 1161 55.13 -50.50 47.85
C VAL A 1161 55.52 -50.60 49.33
N THR A 1162 55.50 -51.81 49.89
CA THR A 1162 55.78 -52.10 51.30
C THR A 1162 57.16 -52.68 51.55
N SER A 1163 57.88 -53.07 50.50
CA SER A 1163 59.28 -53.48 50.61
C SER A 1163 60.17 -52.29 50.98
N LYS A 1164 60.79 -52.32 52.17
CA LYS A 1164 61.68 -51.24 52.67
C LYS A 1164 62.92 -51.02 51.78
N SER A 1165 63.35 -52.04 51.05
CA SER A 1165 64.45 -51.95 50.06
C SER A 1165 63.99 -51.46 48.67
N GLY A 1166 62.70 -51.12 48.50
CA GLY A 1166 62.09 -50.86 47.20
C GLY A 1166 61.65 -52.14 46.49
N ALA A 1167 61.00 -51.99 45.33
CA ALA A 1167 60.52 -53.10 44.52
C ALA A 1167 60.81 -52.87 43.03
N TYR A 1168 60.92 -53.95 42.27
CA TYR A 1168 61.16 -53.90 40.83
C TYR A 1168 59.87 -54.16 40.05
N ILE A 1169 59.57 -53.27 39.11
CA ILE A 1169 58.57 -53.50 38.07
C ILE A 1169 59.30 -54.18 36.90
N ARG A 1170 58.79 -55.32 36.46
CA ARG A 1170 59.36 -56.13 35.37
C ARG A 1170 58.46 -56.10 34.13
N ASP A 1171 59.01 -56.26 32.93
CA ASP A 1171 58.22 -56.24 31.70
C ASP A 1171 57.29 -57.45 31.53
N LYS A 1172 57.67 -58.61 32.10
CA LYS A 1172 56.87 -59.84 32.10
C LYS A 1172 56.56 -60.34 33.51
N ALA A 1173 55.45 -61.06 33.64
CA ALA A 1173 54.99 -61.60 34.93
C ALA A 1173 55.91 -62.70 35.50
N VAL A 1174 56.55 -63.48 34.63
CA VAL A 1174 57.52 -64.54 34.97
C VAL A 1174 58.81 -64.28 34.18
N ASP A 1175 59.96 -64.36 34.85
CA ASP A 1175 61.32 -64.16 34.28
C ASP A 1175 61.56 -62.86 33.47
N GLY A 1176 60.72 -61.83 33.69
CA GLY A 1176 60.84 -60.53 33.03
C GLY A 1176 62.04 -59.71 33.52
N LYS A 1177 62.65 -58.92 32.63
CA LYS A 1177 63.71 -57.97 33.00
C LYS A 1177 63.13 -56.80 33.79
N VAL A 1178 63.93 -56.22 34.68
CA VAL A 1178 63.53 -55.04 35.45
C VAL A 1178 63.44 -53.85 34.50
N ILE A 1179 62.29 -53.16 34.50
CA ILE A 1179 62.04 -51.98 33.66
C ILE A 1179 61.85 -50.68 34.45
N ALA A 1180 61.61 -50.79 35.76
CA ALA A 1180 61.62 -49.67 36.69
C ALA A 1180 61.86 -50.15 38.13
N THR A 1181 62.50 -49.31 38.94
CA THR A 1181 62.67 -49.50 40.39
C THR A 1181 61.79 -48.49 41.11
N VAL A 1182 60.96 -48.95 42.03
CA VAL A 1182 60.01 -48.14 42.79
C VAL A 1182 60.34 -48.16 44.28
N ARG A 1183 60.35 -46.99 44.92
CA ARG A 1183 60.77 -46.84 46.32
C ARG A 1183 59.65 -47.26 47.28
N TYR A 1184 60.01 -47.62 48.50
CA TYR A 1184 59.06 -47.83 49.61
C TYR A 1184 58.09 -46.65 49.71
N GLY A 1185 56.80 -46.94 49.93
CA GLY A 1185 55.76 -45.94 50.00
C GLY A 1185 55.21 -45.46 48.65
N THR A 1186 55.80 -45.85 47.52
CA THR A 1186 55.28 -45.46 46.20
C THR A 1186 53.91 -46.07 45.95
N THR A 1187 52.93 -45.26 45.59
CA THR A 1187 51.60 -45.74 45.18
C THR A 1187 51.59 -46.08 43.70
N LEU A 1188 51.08 -47.26 43.35
CA LEU A 1188 51.00 -47.80 41.99
C LEU A 1188 49.56 -48.14 41.64
N GLU A 1189 49.17 -47.88 40.41
CA GLU A 1189 47.85 -48.24 39.89
C GLU A 1189 47.89 -49.65 39.30
N VAL A 1190 47.18 -50.58 39.93
CA VAL A 1190 47.04 -51.96 39.44
C VAL A 1190 46.03 -51.96 38.29
N ILE A 1191 46.49 -52.37 37.11
CA ILE A 1191 45.73 -52.44 35.86
C ILE A 1191 45.67 -53.85 35.28
N GLY A 1192 46.03 -54.86 36.08
CA GLY A 1192 45.85 -56.28 35.76
C GLY A 1192 46.53 -57.19 36.76
N PHE A 1193 46.33 -58.50 36.60
CA PHE A 1193 46.91 -59.52 37.48
C PHE A 1193 47.50 -60.62 36.60
N ALA A 1194 48.61 -61.23 37.01
CA ALA A 1194 49.20 -62.37 36.32
C ALA A 1194 49.96 -63.23 37.34
N GLY A 1195 49.39 -64.39 37.67
CA GLY A 1195 49.90 -65.26 38.73
C GLY A 1195 49.89 -64.55 40.08
N ASN A 1196 51.04 -64.50 40.76
CA ASN A 1196 51.25 -63.79 42.02
C ASN A 1196 51.77 -62.35 41.83
N ARG A 1197 51.62 -61.77 40.63
CA ARG A 1197 52.08 -60.41 40.31
C ARG A 1197 50.94 -59.51 39.88
N TYR A 1198 51.01 -58.25 40.29
CA TYR A 1198 50.15 -57.18 39.81
C TYR A 1198 50.76 -56.54 38.57
N LYS A 1199 49.99 -56.42 37.49
CA LYS A 1199 50.30 -55.55 36.37
C LYS A 1199 49.98 -54.12 36.79
N VAL A 1200 50.97 -53.24 36.80
CA VAL A 1200 50.88 -51.87 37.32
C VAL A 1200 51.28 -50.86 36.26
N LYS A 1201 50.65 -49.68 36.32
CA LYS A 1201 51.04 -48.50 35.57
C LYS A 1201 51.92 -47.60 36.46
N TYR A 1202 53.08 -47.20 35.95
CA TYR A 1202 54.01 -46.29 36.64
C TYR A 1202 54.61 -45.30 35.63
N GLY A 1203 54.22 -44.03 35.73
CA GLY A 1203 54.45 -43.04 34.68
C GLY A 1203 53.82 -43.47 33.35
N ASN A 1204 54.59 -43.42 32.27
CA ASN A 1204 54.15 -43.83 30.93
C ASN A 1204 54.41 -45.33 30.62
N LYS A 1205 54.88 -46.12 31.61
CA LYS A 1205 55.23 -47.53 31.43
C LYS A 1205 54.22 -48.45 32.12
N THR A 1206 54.05 -49.65 31.56
CA THR A 1206 53.26 -50.74 32.16
C THR A 1206 54.18 -51.93 32.42
N GLY A 1207 54.07 -52.56 33.59
CA GLY A 1207 54.85 -53.77 33.92
C GLY A 1207 54.25 -54.54 35.09
N TYR A 1208 55.00 -55.49 35.66
CA TYR A 1208 54.54 -56.43 36.67
C TYR A 1208 55.38 -56.30 37.95
N ILE A 1209 54.71 -56.17 39.10
CA ILE A 1209 55.33 -56.14 40.43
C ILE A 1209 54.80 -57.31 41.26
N TRP A 1210 55.66 -57.89 42.11
CA TRP A 1210 55.26 -59.01 42.95
C TRP A 1210 54.29 -58.56 44.05
N GLU A 1211 53.16 -59.26 44.20
CA GLU A 1211 52.10 -58.83 45.12
C GLU A 1211 52.55 -58.73 46.57
N LYS A 1212 53.52 -59.56 46.99
CA LYS A 1212 54.08 -59.55 48.35
C LYS A 1212 54.88 -58.29 48.69
N LEU A 1213 55.26 -57.50 47.68
CA LEU A 1213 56.06 -56.28 47.85
C LEU A 1213 55.20 -55.02 47.92
N VAL A 1214 53.88 -55.17 47.88
CA VAL A 1214 52.92 -54.06 47.93
C VAL A 1214 51.73 -54.42 48.82
N SER A 1215 51.10 -53.42 49.43
CA SER A 1215 49.85 -53.57 50.20
C SER A 1215 48.73 -52.73 49.62
#